data_AF-A0A8T3MJT1-F1
#
_entry.id   AF-A0A8T3MJT1-F1
#
_cell.length_a   1.000
_cell.length_b   1.000
_cell.length_c   1.000
_cell.angle_alpha   90.00
_cell.angle_beta   90.00
_cell.angle_gamma   90.00
#
_symmetry.space_group_name_H-M   'P 1'
#
loop_
_entity.id
_entity.type
_entity.pdbx_description
1 polymer ?
#
loop_
_entity_poly.entity_id
_entity_poly.type
_entity_poly.pdbx_seq_one_letter_code
_entity_poly.pdbx_strand_id
1 'polypeptide(L)'
;MTGRDEVREHLAHEIAHVSHLLPSQGPIGTFIHHNTLHGLQHLPFHDALAEGQRILGGRGYLSAETFRRHHASGRISGDDIDAALAEASADAERAPIARGTRDITACEVRRAHLVHGVEPLDPSSLSFRHDEEGLLRRLRSDVPPAARAAIIAATAAELEASLADIGQGSSVADWLLVHTGVDVPAWVRDELERSPADPDEPVDARRIRAESRALETLAPRHFGTRGTLDGLARALRRDLEAHAVASLWQACLAAYGLRDPLSPSDPRTLMARDPRAGAEALAVALREIEGSDGPPSRAMTEAAAAEAALAIDGATGAGTHAELFRDLCGEDVAEKVDVLVIKRCAAFLDEGQAAWRLPHRDLGFYRSWRALTGSDRSLDLEDAPGWRERLAGLPERPDDAVIAFLEELGVPRERWGDYCGRLLIRLPGWAGLISWRESRPAYPRQQVQPIALVDLLAVRLFYETALLRGLSLRTWGIEPSAAALREHFRERPSEAVVRRALHRGELPDGLAERARTRVRGATGAALDWDVLGEMVWRVRQARGSDELLARGAWRLFQLAQLLGLAAGEVRALAPDERDRLLGELDAFGQAAQDAVWLAAYERHYRDEILNALAQNRGRGRWRTRPRRPSAQVVFCIDEREEAIRRHLEEIGPLHETLGAAGFFGIAMRYQGFEEHASTPLCPPVITPIHHVAEVARPPEARRLRVREGRSKWWEAFHNAYWETKRNFLSAYFLVDLVGLFQSVPLFAAVLAPHRTAAARARLGRSLLPEVRTALAVTRSADVSEHPASRLEGFTTAEQAERIEAMLRNIGLVTGFARLVVFTGHGSSSVNNPHESAHDCGACGGKHGGPNGRAFAAITNRAEVRALLRERGIDIPGDTHFV
;
A
#
# COMPACT_ATOMS: atom_id res chain seq x y z
N MET A 1 -31.36 34.14 14.46
CA MET A 1 -30.44 33.00 14.58
C MET A 1 -29.48 33.34 15.71
N THR A 2 -29.29 32.45 16.66
CA THR A 2 -28.31 32.66 17.74
C THR A 2 -26.90 32.44 17.18
N GLY A 3 -25.86 33.06 17.74
CA GLY A 3 -24.48 32.83 17.26
C GLY A 3 -24.04 31.35 17.32
N ARG A 4 -24.74 30.50 18.08
CA ARG A 4 -24.52 29.06 18.14
C ARG A 4 -25.16 28.29 16.98
N ASP A 5 -26.23 28.82 16.39
CA ASP A 5 -26.85 28.23 15.18
C ASP A 5 -25.95 28.40 13.96
N GLU A 6 -25.35 29.58 13.80
CA GLU A 6 -24.39 29.87 12.71
C GLU A 6 -23.16 28.95 12.79
N VAL A 7 -22.63 28.72 14.00
CA VAL A 7 -21.50 27.81 14.22
C VAL A 7 -21.86 26.36 13.86
N ARG A 8 -23.10 25.92 14.15
CA ARG A 8 -23.59 24.59 13.78
C ARG A 8 -23.76 24.44 12.27
N GLU A 9 -24.30 25.45 11.61
CA GLU A 9 -24.44 25.45 10.14
C GLU A 9 -23.06 25.38 9.46
N HIS A 10 -22.08 26.13 9.99
CA HIS A 10 -20.69 26.05 9.53
C HIS A 10 -20.11 24.64 9.67
N LEU A 11 -20.21 24.03 10.87
CA LEU A 11 -19.72 22.65 11.08
C LEU A 11 -20.42 21.64 10.15
N ALA A 12 -21.74 21.76 9.97
CA ALA A 12 -22.49 20.88 9.09
C ALA A 12 -22.05 21.03 7.62
N HIS A 13 -21.77 22.26 7.17
CA HIS A 13 -21.23 22.53 5.84
C HIS A 13 -19.86 21.87 5.63
N GLU A 14 -18.96 22.02 6.60
CA GLU A 14 -17.61 21.42 6.56
C GLU A 14 -17.67 19.88 6.52
N ILE A 15 -18.51 19.25 7.35
CA ILE A 15 -18.70 17.79 7.36
C ILE A 15 -19.28 17.31 6.01
N ALA A 16 -20.25 18.05 5.45
CA ALA A 16 -20.83 17.71 4.15
C ALA A 16 -19.78 17.79 3.03
N HIS A 17 -18.93 18.82 3.02
CA HIS A 17 -17.84 18.96 2.06
C HIS A 17 -16.88 17.78 2.12
N VAL A 18 -16.41 17.42 3.33
CA VAL A 18 -15.53 16.27 3.58
C VAL A 18 -16.19 14.94 3.19
N SER A 19 -17.50 14.80 3.37
CA SER A 19 -18.21 13.55 3.08
C SER A 19 -18.10 13.12 1.62
N HIS A 20 -17.95 14.07 0.69
CA HIS A 20 -17.74 13.79 -0.74
C HIS A 20 -16.39 13.13 -1.04
N LEU A 21 -15.42 13.27 -0.14
CA LEU A 21 -14.10 12.64 -0.24
C LEU A 21 -14.07 11.23 0.37
N LEU A 22 -15.09 10.86 1.15
CA LEU A 22 -15.17 9.54 1.77
C LEU A 22 -15.69 8.48 0.78
N PRO A 23 -15.20 7.24 0.85
CA PRO A 23 -15.69 6.17 -0.01
C PRO A 23 -17.14 5.81 0.38
N SER A 24 -18.10 6.01 -0.52
CA SER A 24 -19.50 5.60 -0.27
C SER A 24 -19.62 4.08 -0.32
N GLN A 25 -19.61 3.41 0.84
CA GLN A 25 -19.64 1.94 0.94
C GLN A 25 -20.84 1.49 1.76
N GLY A 26 -21.84 0.86 1.11
CA GLY A 26 -22.94 0.22 1.84
C GLY A 26 -22.51 -1.09 2.52
N PRO A 27 -23.35 -1.65 3.41
CA PRO A 27 -23.11 -2.99 3.95
C PRO A 27 -22.98 -3.99 2.79
N ILE A 28 -21.89 -4.75 2.76
CA ILE A 28 -21.53 -5.67 1.67
C ILE A 28 -22.44 -6.90 1.72
N GLY A 29 -23.62 -6.80 1.11
CA GLY A 29 -24.53 -7.94 0.88
C GLY A 29 -24.44 -8.55 -0.53
N THR A 30 -23.77 -7.85 -1.45
CA THR A 30 -23.56 -8.22 -2.87
C THR A 30 -22.24 -7.62 -3.38
N PHE A 31 -21.73 -8.11 -4.50
CA PHE A 31 -20.46 -7.68 -5.10
C PHE A 31 -20.44 -6.17 -5.40
N ILE A 32 -19.43 -5.45 -4.90
CA ILE A 32 -19.24 -4.00 -5.12
C ILE A 32 -18.06 -3.80 -6.08
N HIS A 33 -18.30 -3.07 -7.17
CA HIS A 33 -17.29 -2.61 -8.13
C HIS A 33 -17.09 -1.10 -8.02
N HIS A 34 -16.95 -0.55 -6.81
CA HIS A 34 -16.74 0.88 -6.66
C HIS A 34 -15.25 1.19 -6.83
N ASN A 35 -14.90 1.93 -7.88
CA ASN A 35 -13.56 2.48 -8.01
C ASN A 35 -13.34 3.49 -6.86
N THR A 36 -12.37 3.22 -6.00
CA THR A 36 -12.01 4.10 -4.88
C THR A 36 -11.49 5.46 -5.35
N LEU A 37 -10.97 5.55 -6.58
CA LEU A 37 -10.50 6.77 -7.21
C LEU A 37 -11.56 7.50 -8.04
N HIS A 38 -12.84 7.11 -7.97
CA HIS A 38 -13.90 7.74 -8.79
C HIS A 38 -13.99 9.27 -8.63
N GLY A 39 -13.79 9.78 -7.41
CA GLY A 39 -13.80 11.22 -7.12
C GLY A 39 -12.65 11.99 -7.79
N LEU A 40 -11.63 11.29 -8.27
CA LEU A 40 -10.43 11.83 -8.89
C LEU A 40 -10.40 11.64 -10.41
N GLN A 41 -11.49 11.16 -11.02
CA GLN A 41 -11.58 10.91 -12.47
C GLN A 41 -11.43 12.16 -13.35
N HIS A 42 -11.58 13.35 -12.75
CA HIS A 42 -11.37 14.62 -13.44
C HIS A 42 -9.88 14.98 -13.61
N LEU A 43 -8.98 14.26 -12.92
CA LEU A 43 -7.52 14.44 -13.02
C LEU A 43 -6.92 13.46 -14.04
N PRO A 44 -5.79 13.80 -14.69
CA PRO A 44 -4.99 12.85 -15.44
C PRO A 44 -4.62 11.63 -14.58
N PHE A 45 -4.43 10.46 -15.21
CA PHE A 45 -4.27 9.18 -14.48
C PHE A 45 -3.16 9.21 -13.40
N HIS A 46 -1.97 9.70 -13.73
CA HIS A 46 -0.86 9.77 -12.78
C HIS A 46 -1.13 10.77 -11.65
N ASP A 47 -1.79 11.90 -11.93
CA ASP A 47 -2.18 12.91 -10.94
C ASP A 47 -3.29 12.38 -10.02
N ALA A 48 -4.27 11.67 -10.57
CA ALA A 48 -5.33 11.00 -9.83
C ALA A 48 -4.76 9.93 -8.88
N LEU A 49 -3.74 9.18 -9.31
CA LEU A 49 -3.04 8.23 -8.46
C LEU A 49 -2.26 8.94 -7.36
N ALA A 50 -1.49 9.97 -7.67
CA ALA A 50 -0.74 10.73 -6.67
C ALA A 50 -1.66 11.32 -5.59
N GLU A 51 -2.76 11.94 -6.00
CA GLU A 51 -3.76 12.49 -5.08
C GLU A 51 -4.48 11.38 -4.31
N GLY A 52 -4.80 10.26 -4.96
CA GLY A 52 -5.38 9.08 -4.32
C GLY A 52 -4.46 8.48 -3.26
N GLN A 53 -3.16 8.39 -3.51
CA GLN A 53 -2.17 7.94 -2.53
C GLN A 53 -2.09 8.91 -1.34
N ARG A 54 -2.10 10.22 -1.60
CA ARG A 54 -2.08 11.27 -0.56
C ARG A 54 -3.31 11.21 0.34
N ILE A 55 -4.49 11.02 -0.24
CA ILE A 55 -5.76 10.97 0.48
C ILE A 55 -5.92 9.63 1.21
N LEU A 56 -5.70 8.51 0.52
CA LEU A 56 -6.06 7.17 1.01
C LEU A 56 -4.91 6.43 1.71
N GLY A 57 -3.67 6.90 1.58
CA GLY A 57 -2.47 6.27 2.16
C GLY A 57 -2.07 4.93 1.53
N GLY A 58 -2.73 4.50 0.46
CA GLY A 58 -2.41 3.27 -0.29
C GLY A 58 -1.31 3.51 -1.32
N ARG A 59 -0.65 2.44 -1.80
CA ARG A 59 0.25 2.52 -2.96
C ARG A 59 -0.58 2.45 -4.24
N GLY A 60 -0.37 3.41 -5.14
CA GLY A 60 -1.03 3.46 -6.45
C GLY A 60 -0.29 2.73 -7.57
N TYR A 61 0.96 2.33 -7.33
CA TYR A 61 1.80 1.55 -8.24
C TYR A 61 2.37 0.32 -7.54
N LEU A 62 2.82 -0.66 -8.32
CA LEU A 62 3.68 -1.73 -7.81
C LEU A 62 5.00 -1.14 -7.31
N SER A 63 5.68 -1.81 -6.38
CA SER A 63 6.99 -1.34 -5.93
C SER A 63 8.02 -1.43 -7.05
N ALA A 64 9.01 -0.51 -7.05
CA ALA A 64 10.15 -0.57 -7.97
C ALA A 64 10.85 -1.93 -7.95
N GLU A 65 10.96 -2.59 -6.78
CA GLU A 65 11.52 -3.95 -6.68
C GLU A 65 10.69 -4.99 -7.45
N THR A 66 9.36 -4.87 -7.43
CA THR A 66 8.47 -5.76 -8.18
C THR A 66 8.66 -5.57 -9.68
N PHE A 67 8.76 -4.32 -10.15
CA PHE A 67 9.06 -4.02 -11.54
C PHE A 67 10.44 -4.51 -11.97
N ARG A 68 11.49 -4.29 -11.17
CA ARG A 68 12.83 -4.84 -11.42
C ARG A 68 12.83 -6.38 -11.49
N ARG A 69 12.00 -7.05 -10.68
CA ARG A 69 11.81 -8.51 -10.75
C ARG A 69 11.10 -8.94 -12.02
N HIS A 70 10.12 -8.18 -12.50
CA HIS A 70 9.48 -8.40 -13.79
C HIS A 70 10.44 -8.18 -14.96
N HIS A 71 11.33 -7.19 -14.87
CA HIS A 71 12.42 -7.03 -15.83
C HIS A 71 13.39 -8.22 -15.79
N ALA A 72 13.84 -8.64 -14.61
CA ALA A 72 14.72 -9.79 -14.46
C ALA A 72 14.10 -11.11 -14.94
N SER A 73 12.78 -11.27 -14.86
CA SER A 73 12.07 -12.46 -15.37
C SER A 73 11.67 -12.37 -16.84
N GLY A 74 11.96 -11.25 -17.52
CA GLY A 74 11.61 -11.01 -18.92
C GLY A 74 10.15 -10.64 -19.17
N ARG A 75 9.36 -10.37 -18.13
CA ARG A 75 8.00 -9.79 -18.27
C ARG A 75 8.01 -8.31 -18.67
N ILE A 76 9.15 -7.65 -18.50
CA ILE A 76 9.47 -6.33 -19.06
C ILE A 76 10.81 -6.50 -19.75
N SER A 77 10.94 -6.14 -21.02
CA SER A 77 12.21 -6.21 -21.73
C SER A 77 13.00 -4.90 -21.61
N GLY A 78 14.29 -4.93 -21.95
CA GLY A 78 15.09 -3.71 -22.04
C GLY A 78 14.54 -2.73 -23.08
N ASP A 79 14.06 -3.25 -24.21
CA ASP A 79 13.46 -2.46 -25.29
C ASP A 79 12.16 -1.77 -24.83
N ASP A 80 11.39 -2.41 -23.96
CA ASP A 80 10.18 -1.82 -23.37
C ASP A 80 10.52 -0.61 -22.50
N ILE A 81 11.60 -0.72 -21.70
CA ILE A 81 12.11 0.37 -20.85
C ILE A 81 12.63 1.52 -21.71
N ASP A 82 13.43 1.21 -22.73
CA ASP A 82 14.03 2.22 -23.60
C ASP A 82 12.95 2.97 -24.39
N ALA A 83 11.91 2.28 -24.86
CA ALA A 83 10.75 2.90 -25.51
C ALA A 83 9.93 3.77 -24.54
N ALA A 84 9.69 3.30 -23.32
CA ALA A 84 8.96 4.07 -22.31
C ALA A 84 9.72 5.32 -21.86
N LEU A 85 11.04 5.23 -21.70
CA LEU A 85 11.90 6.38 -21.40
C LEU A 85 11.91 7.39 -22.56
N ALA A 86 11.95 6.92 -23.81
CA ALA A 86 11.88 7.79 -24.98
C ALA A 86 10.55 8.54 -25.08
N GLU A 87 9.42 7.89 -24.76
CA GLU A 87 8.10 8.53 -24.74
C GLU A 87 7.96 9.54 -23.60
N ALA A 88 8.45 9.20 -22.41
CA ALA A 88 8.44 10.12 -21.26
C ALA A 88 9.36 11.34 -21.45
N SER A 89 10.35 11.22 -22.34
CA SER A 89 11.37 12.24 -22.60
C SER A 89 11.20 12.94 -23.95
N ALA A 90 10.00 12.91 -24.56
CA ALA A 90 9.75 13.41 -25.91
C ALA A 90 10.15 14.89 -26.13
N ASP A 91 10.21 15.70 -25.06
CA ASP A 91 10.62 17.11 -25.09
C ASP A 91 12.09 17.35 -24.62
N ALA A 92 12.79 16.35 -24.08
CA ALA A 92 14.10 16.50 -23.41
C ALA A 92 15.19 15.56 -23.96
N GLU A 93 15.98 16.13 -24.88
CA GLU A 93 17.41 15.89 -25.11
C GLU A 93 17.92 14.62 -25.81
N ARG A 94 18.53 14.87 -26.99
CA ARG A 94 19.68 14.13 -27.54
C ARG A 94 21.02 14.78 -27.15
N ALA A 95 21.01 15.85 -26.35
CA ALA A 95 22.21 16.57 -25.96
C ALA A 95 22.90 15.86 -24.79
N PRO A 96 24.24 15.81 -24.75
CA PRO A 96 24.97 15.27 -23.62
C PRO A 96 24.86 16.18 -22.40
N ILE A 97 24.50 15.61 -21.25
CA ILE A 97 24.46 16.31 -19.95
C ILE A 97 25.84 16.36 -19.28
N ALA A 98 26.74 15.45 -19.65
CA ALA A 98 28.15 15.46 -19.28
C ALA A 98 29.00 14.94 -20.46
N ARG A 99 30.17 15.54 -20.67
CA ARG A 99 31.12 15.16 -21.72
C ARG A 99 32.38 14.58 -21.09
N GLY A 100 32.38 13.26 -20.88
CA GLY A 100 33.57 12.52 -20.45
C GLY A 100 34.45 12.10 -21.63
N THR A 101 35.05 10.91 -21.55
CA THR A 101 35.64 10.25 -22.73
C THR A 101 34.61 9.88 -23.80
N ARG A 102 33.34 9.83 -23.39
CA ARG A 102 32.15 9.74 -24.23
C ARG A 102 31.06 10.68 -23.73
N ASP A 103 30.15 11.02 -24.62
CA ASP A 103 28.92 11.75 -24.29
C ASP A 103 27.99 10.87 -23.43
N ILE A 104 27.47 11.46 -22.35
CA ILE A 104 26.49 10.83 -21.45
C ILE A 104 25.17 11.59 -21.56
N THR A 105 24.10 10.85 -21.79
CA THR A 105 22.75 11.41 -21.96
C THR A 105 21.90 11.27 -20.70
N ALA A 106 20.87 12.12 -20.55
CA ALA A 106 19.89 12.01 -19.48
C ALA A 106 19.17 10.65 -19.49
N CYS A 107 18.89 10.09 -20.68
CA CYS A 107 18.26 8.77 -20.80
C CYS A 107 19.10 7.66 -20.17
N GLU A 108 20.43 7.69 -20.34
CA GLU A 108 21.33 6.72 -19.70
C GLU A 108 21.32 6.82 -18.18
N VAL A 109 21.31 8.05 -17.64
CA VAL A 109 21.23 8.29 -16.19
C VAL A 109 19.90 7.78 -15.63
N ARG A 110 18.78 8.13 -16.27
CA ARG A 110 17.44 7.70 -15.88
C ARG A 110 17.30 6.17 -15.95
N ARG A 111 17.82 5.55 -17.01
CA ARG A 111 17.85 4.09 -17.17
C ARG A 111 18.66 3.40 -16.08
N ALA A 112 19.85 3.92 -15.78
CA ALA A 112 20.69 3.41 -14.70
C ALA A 112 19.95 3.50 -13.35
N HIS A 113 19.31 4.63 -13.06
CA HIS A 113 18.53 4.83 -11.84
C HIS A 113 17.33 3.87 -11.74
N LEU A 114 16.56 3.75 -12.82
CA LEU A 114 15.36 2.93 -12.89
C LEU A 114 15.66 1.44 -12.62
N VAL A 115 16.65 0.89 -13.36
CA VAL A 115 16.97 -0.53 -13.35
C VAL A 115 17.77 -0.94 -12.12
N HIS A 116 18.76 -0.13 -11.71
CA HIS A 116 19.75 -0.52 -10.69
C HIS A 116 19.54 0.19 -9.35
N GLY A 117 18.85 1.33 -9.32
CA GLY A 117 18.72 2.16 -8.13
C GLY A 117 20.01 2.92 -7.81
N VAL A 118 19.90 4.23 -7.66
CA VAL A 118 21.00 5.13 -7.30
C VAL A 118 20.53 5.96 -6.11
N GLU A 119 20.48 5.27 -4.97
CA GLU A 119 19.90 5.79 -3.75
C GLU A 119 20.96 6.46 -2.86
N PRO A 120 20.59 7.47 -2.07
CA PRO A 120 21.49 8.01 -1.06
C PRO A 120 21.87 6.94 -0.03
N LEU A 121 23.09 7.04 0.49
CA LEU A 121 23.57 6.19 1.57
C LEU A 121 23.03 6.68 2.91
N ASP A 122 22.73 5.76 3.83
CA ASP A 122 22.72 6.10 5.26
C ASP A 122 24.18 6.15 5.76
N PRO A 123 24.72 7.33 6.08
CA PRO A 123 26.14 7.48 6.45
C PRO A 123 26.56 6.59 7.63
N SER A 124 25.62 6.25 8.53
CA SER A 124 25.90 5.39 9.68
C SER A 124 26.20 3.94 9.26
N SER A 125 25.67 3.50 8.12
CA SER A 125 25.86 2.14 7.59
C SER A 125 27.16 1.94 6.82
N LEU A 126 27.86 3.02 6.45
CA LEU A 126 29.00 2.97 5.52
C LEU A 126 30.13 2.05 6.02
N SER A 127 30.51 2.19 7.29
CA SER A 127 31.59 1.41 7.91
C SER A 127 31.25 -0.09 7.96
N PHE A 128 30.07 -0.42 8.46
CA PHE A 128 29.58 -1.80 8.51
C PHE A 128 29.55 -2.46 7.12
N ARG A 129 28.99 -1.76 6.13
CA ARG A 129 28.90 -2.29 4.76
C ARG A 129 30.26 -2.37 4.08
N HIS A 130 31.20 -1.48 4.40
CA HIS A 130 32.57 -1.58 3.92
C HIS A 130 33.25 -2.87 4.43
N ASP A 131 33.14 -3.13 5.74
CA ASP A 131 33.82 -4.25 6.39
C ASP A 131 33.18 -5.61 6.07
N GLU A 132 31.84 -5.72 6.11
CA GLU A 132 31.12 -6.98 5.92
C GLU A 132 30.79 -7.27 4.45
N GLU A 133 30.38 -6.25 3.67
CA GLU A 133 29.93 -6.43 2.27
C GLU A 133 31.04 -6.17 1.25
N GLY A 134 32.20 -5.63 1.68
CA GLY A 134 33.28 -5.24 0.78
C GLY A 134 32.89 -4.11 -0.17
N LEU A 135 31.99 -3.21 0.27
CA LEU A 135 31.32 -2.20 -0.55
C LEU A 135 32.27 -1.27 -1.34
N LEU A 136 33.47 -0.99 -0.80
CA LEU A 136 34.50 -0.17 -1.48
C LEU A 136 35.70 -1.00 -1.96
N ARG A 137 35.55 -2.33 -2.05
CA ARG A 137 36.59 -3.25 -2.58
C ARG A 137 36.16 -3.93 -3.87
N ARG A 138 34.87 -3.94 -4.18
CA ARG A 138 34.33 -4.56 -5.40
C ARG A 138 33.34 -3.61 -6.06
N LEU A 139 33.30 -3.63 -7.38
CA LEU A 139 32.27 -2.95 -8.14
C LEU A 139 30.92 -3.59 -7.82
N ARG A 140 29.84 -2.81 -7.82
CA ARG A 140 28.49 -3.35 -7.56
C ARG A 140 28.22 -4.57 -8.44
N SER A 141 27.51 -5.54 -7.87
CA SER A 141 27.22 -6.82 -8.53
C SER A 141 26.34 -6.67 -9.78
N ASP A 142 25.59 -5.57 -9.86
CA ASP A 142 24.67 -5.24 -10.94
C ASP A 142 25.25 -4.28 -11.98
N VAL A 143 26.54 -3.95 -11.91
CA VAL A 143 27.23 -3.15 -12.95
C VAL A 143 27.21 -3.88 -14.28
N PRO A 144 26.77 -3.23 -15.38
CA PRO A 144 26.80 -3.83 -16.72
C PRO A 144 28.21 -4.34 -17.08
N PRO A 145 28.36 -5.53 -17.71
CA PRO A 145 29.67 -6.08 -18.05
C PRO A 145 30.56 -5.14 -18.88
N ALA A 146 29.97 -4.36 -19.78
CA ALA A 146 30.67 -3.37 -20.59
C ALA A 146 31.22 -2.21 -19.72
N ALA A 147 30.42 -1.69 -18.79
CA ALA A 147 30.83 -0.64 -17.86
C ALA A 147 31.96 -1.14 -16.94
N ARG A 148 31.84 -2.36 -16.41
CA ARG A 148 32.90 -3.01 -15.62
C ARG A 148 34.21 -3.10 -16.40
N ALA A 149 34.17 -3.55 -17.65
CA ALA A 149 35.38 -3.66 -18.48
C ALA A 149 36.01 -2.30 -18.77
N ALA A 150 35.20 -1.27 -19.03
CA ALA A 150 35.67 0.10 -19.28
C ALA A 150 36.39 0.68 -18.06
N ILE A 151 35.80 0.57 -16.86
CA ILE A 151 36.39 1.06 -15.61
C ILE A 151 37.75 0.39 -15.36
N ILE A 152 37.84 -0.94 -15.46
CA ILE A 152 39.08 -1.67 -15.20
C ILE A 152 40.18 -1.29 -16.22
N ALA A 153 39.83 -1.18 -17.50
CA ALA A 153 40.79 -0.80 -18.54
C ALA A 153 41.32 0.63 -18.34
N ALA A 154 40.44 1.58 -18.03
CA ALA A 154 40.81 2.96 -17.76
C ALA A 154 41.65 3.09 -16.48
N THR A 155 41.26 2.41 -15.39
CA THR A 155 42.06 2.38 -14.15
C THR A 155 43.46 1.82 -14.38
N ALA A 156 43.60 0.75 -15.19
CA ALA A 156 44.92 0.21 -15.50
C ALA A 156 45.81 1.24 -16.22
N ALA A 157 45.24 1.98 -17.18
CA ALA A 157 45.96 3.04 -17.90
C ALA A 157 46.33 4.23 -16.98
N GLU A 158 45.38 4.66 -16.13
CA GLU A 158 45.60 5.73 -15.14
C GLU A 158 46.68 5.36 -14.11
N LEU A 159 46.70 4.10 -13.66
CA LEU A 159 47.71 3.62 -12.72
C LEU A 159 49.12 3.70 -13.32
N GLU A 160 49.30 3.26 -14.57
CA GLU A 160 50.61 3.36 -15.25
C GLU A 160 51.05 4.82 -15.44
N ALA A 161 50.12 5.70 -15.85
CA ALA A 161 50.42 7.12 -16.05
C ALA A 161 50.75 7.83 -14.74
N SER A 162 49.98 7.58 -13.67
CA SER A 162 50.16 8.24 -12.38
C SER A 162 51.41 7.77 -11.62
N LEU A 163 51.79 6.49 -11.75
CA LEU A 163 53.04 5.98 -11.17
C LEU A 163 54.28 6.62 -11.83
N ALA A 164 54.19 6.98 -13.12
CA ALA A 164 55.26 7.67 -13.84
C ALA A 164 55.41 9.16 -13.43
N ASP A 165 54.37 9.76 -12.85
CA ASP A 165 54.37 11.16 -12.37
C ASP A 165 54.99 11.33 -10.96
N ILE A 166 55.12 10.22 -10.20
CA ILE A 166 55.73 10.24 -8.87
C ILE A 166 57.18 10.72 -8.99
N GLY A 167 57.49 11.84 -8.32
CA GLY A 167 58.80 12.49 -8.36
C GLY A 167 58.98 13.54 -9.47
N GLN A 168 58.04 13.67 -10.42
CA GLN A 168 58.03 14.77 -11.40
C GLN A 168 57.01 15.87 -11.05
N GLY A 169 55.87 15.49 -10.46
CA GLY A 169 54.79 16.42 -10.07
C GLY A 169 54.15 16.11 -8.71
N SER A 170 54.14 14.84 -8.28
CA SER A 170 53.45 14.38 -7.07
C SER A 170 54.40 13.70 -6.07
N SER A 171 54.23 13.93 -4.76
CA SER A 171 54.92 13.14 -3.74
C SER A 171 54.28 11.76 -3.60
N VAL A 172 55.03 10.76 -3.13
CA VAL A 172 54.48 9.42 -2.83
C VAL A 172 53.33 9.52 -1.80
N ALA A 173 53.42 10.46 -0.87
CA ALA A 173 52.42 10.67 0.17
C ALA A 173 51.10 11.20 -0.41
N ASP A 174 51.19 12.24 -1.24
CA ASP A 174 50.01 12.82 -1.92
C ASP A 174 49.40 11.80 -2.89
N TRP A 175 50.23 11.05 -3.59
CA TRP A 175 49.78 10.02 -4.52
C TRP A 175 48.98 8.92 -3.79
N LEU A 176 49.52 8.40 -2.67
CA LEU A 176 48.85 7.38 -1.86
C LEU A 176 47.51 7.86 -1.31
N LEU A 177 47.46 9.09 -0.80
CA LEU A 177 46.23 9.67 -0.30
C LEU A 177 45.18 9.80 -1.42
N VAL A 178 45.56 10.39 -2.56
CA VAL A 178 44.63 10.68 -3.68
C VAL A 178 44.14 9.40 -4.38
N HIS A 179 44.99 8.37 -4.52
CA HIS A 179 44.68 7.20 -5.34
C HIS A 179 44.24 5.98 -4.53
N THR A 180 44.63 5.91 -3.25
CA THR A 180 44.35 4.73 -2.39
C THR A 180 43.61 5.08 -1.11
N GLY A 181 43.45 6.36 -0.76
CA GLY A 181 42.84 6.80 0.49
C GLY A 181 43.70 6.52 1.73
N VAL A 182 44.91 5.97 1.55
CA VAL A 182 45.83 5.68 2.66
C VAL A 182 46.51 6.97 3.08
N ASP A 183 46.11 7.48 4.25
CA ASP A 183 46.75 8.65 4.84
C ASP A 183 48.13 8.31 5.41
N VAL A 184 49.07 9.23 5.25
CA VAL A 184 50.45 9.05 5.69
C VAL A 184 50.58 9.49 7.15
N PRO A 185 51.23 8.70 8.03
CA PRO A 185 51.34 9.02 9.45
C PRO A 185 51.88 10.43 9.71
N ALA A 186 51.36 11.09 10.75
CA ALA A 186 51.71 12.48 11.09
C ALA A 186 53.22 12.73 11.20
N TRP A 187 54.01 11.76 11.67
CA TRP A 187 55.47 11.90 11.75
C TRP A 187 56.15 12.03 10.37
N VAL A 188 55.59 11.43 9.32
CA VAL A 188 56.10 11.54 7.94
C VAL A 188 55.75 12.91 7.36
N ARG A 189 54.53 13.40 7.63
CA ARG A 189 54.12 14.77 7.29
C ARG A 189 55.00 15.80 8.00
N ASP A 190 55.21 15.64 9.29
CA ASP A 190 56.12 16.48 10.07
C ASP A 190 57.55 16.45 9.51
N GLU A 191 58.03 15.29 9.01
CA GLU A 191 59.36 15.17 8.40
C GLU A 191 59.42 15.82 7.00
N LEU A 192 58.29 15.90 6.29
CA LEU A 192 58.13 16.64 5.03
C LEU A 192 57.94 18.16 5.26
N GLU A 193 57.27 18.57 6.34
CA GLU A 193 56.93 19.97 6.67
C GLU A 193 58.01 20.71 7.48
N ARG A 194 58.83 20.00 8.29
CA ARG A 194 59.99 20.56 9.01
C ARG A 194 61.14 20.85 8.05
N SER A 195 60.93 21.79 7.14
CA SER A 195 62.00 22.44 6.39
C SER A 195 62.54 23.59 7.27
N PRO A 196 63.57 23.35 8.09
CA PRO A 196 64.92 23.60 7.58
C PRO A 196 66.03 22.70 8.20
N ALA A 197 67.14 22.51 7.47
CA ALA A 197 68.54 22.59 7.95
C ALA A 197 69.48 21.69 7.13
N ASP A 198 70.20 22.29 6.18
CA ASP A 198 71.65 22.18 5.90
C ASP A 198 71.88 22.80 4.49
N PRO A 199 72.66 23.88 4.33
CA PRO A 199 72.85 24.54 3.03
C PRO A 199 73.49 23.65 1.95
N ASP A 200 74.16 22.56 2.34
CA ASP A 200 74.96 21.72 1.43
C ASP A 200 74.29 20.40 1.02
N GLU A 201 73.06 20.11 1.49
CA GLU A 201 72.34 18.88 1.12
C GLU A 201 71.26 19.16 0.05
N PRO A 202 71.32 18.53 -1.15
CA PRO A 202 70.31 18.75 -2.19
C PRO A 202 68.92 18.29 -1.71
N VAL A 203 67.94 19.18 -1.84
CA VAL A 203 66.54 19.04 -1.38
C VAL A 203 65.90 17.71 -1.82
N ASP A 204 66.30 17.15 -2.97
CA ASP A 204 65.80 15.87 -3.49
C ASP A 204 66.17 14.66 -2.61
N ALA A 205 67.35 14.63 -1.97
CA ALA A 205 67.83 13.44 -1.26
C ALA A 205 67.06 13.16 0.05
N ARG A 206 66.59 14.19 0.76
CA ARG A 206 65.77 14.03 1.98
C ARG A 206 64.32 13.66 1.66
N ARG A 207 63.73 14.31 0.67
CA ARG A 207 62.37 13.99 0.21
C ARG A 207 62.27 12.53 -0.24
N ILE A 208 63.24 12.06 -1.04
CA ILE A 208 63.30 10.66 -1.48
C ILE A 208 63.41 9.67 -0.29
N ARG A 209 64.13 10.04 0.78
CA ARG A 209 64.24 9.20 2.00
C ARG A 209 62.95 9.17 2.82
N ALA A 210 62.28 10.31 2.99
CA ALA A 210 61.00 10.38 3.69
C ALA A 210 59.91 9.60 2.93
N GLU A 211 59.86 9.77 1.61
CA GLU A 211 58.94 9.05 0.72
C GLU A 211 59.23 7.53 0.70
N SER A 212 60.50 7.11 0.68
CA SER A 212 60.88 5.68 0.80
C SER A 212 60.47 5.10 2.14
N ARG A 213 60.66 5.81 3.26
CA ARG A 213 60.22 5.35 4.59
C ARG A 213 58.70 5.25 4.70
N ALA A 214 57.97 6.17 4.06
CA ALA A 214 56.51 6.11 3.98
C ALA A 214 56.06 4.81 3.29
N LEU A 215 56.66 4.48 2.13
CA LEU A 215 56.42 3.22 1.40
C LEU A 215 56.81 1.99 2.21
N GLU A 216 57.97 1.98 2.87
CA GLU A 216 58.41 0.89 3.75
C GLU A 216 57.47 0.64 4.93
N THR A 217 56.83 1.69 5.43
CA THR A 217 55.89 1.58 6.54
C THR A 217 54.49 1.16 6.09
N LEU A 218 54.01 1.74 4.99
CA LEU A 218 52.62 1.60 4.53
C LEU A 218 52.41 0.40 3.60
N ALA A 219 53.36 0.10 2.70
CA ALA A 219 53.21 -0.96 1.70
C ALA A 219 53.02 -2.37 2.33
N PRO A 220 53.75 -2.76 3.38
CA PRO A 220 53.54 -4.05 4.03
C PRO A 220 52.21 -4.14 4.78
N ARG A 221 51.77 -3.03 5.40
CA ARG A 221 50.56 -2.99 6.23
C ARG A 221 49.27 -2.97 5.42
N HIS A 222 49.22 -2.17 4.36
CA HIS A 222 48.00 -1.94 3.59
C HIS A 222 47.93 -2.77 2.31
N PHE A 223 49.08 -3.15 1.74
CA PHE A 223 49.15 -3.82 0.44
C PHE A 223 49.86 -5.18 0.50
N GLY A 224 50.43 -5.57 1.64
CA GLY A 224 51.11 -6.86 1.81
C GLY A 224 52.36 -7.04 0.94
N THR A 225 53.04 -5.96 0.56
CA THR A 225 54.21 -6.00 -0.32
C THR A 225 55.44 -5.33 0.27
N ARG A 226 56.61 -5.52 -0.37
CA ARG A 226 57.84 -4.80 -0.01
C ARG A 226 57.68 -3.30 -0.27
N GLY A 227 58.23 -2.48 0.63
CA GLY A 227 58.25 -1.01 0.61
C GLY A 227 58.97 -0.36 -0.57
N THR A 228 58.56 -0.68 -1.79
CA THR A 228 59.13 -0.18 -3.03
C THR A 228 57.99 0.19 -3.98
N LEU A 229 58.20 1.19 -4.84
CA LEU A 229 57.22 1.57 -5.87
C LEU A 229 56.84 0.37 -6.76
N ASP A 230 57.82 -0.44 -7.18
CA ASP A 230 57.57 -1.68 -7.94
C ASP A 230 56.79 -2.75 -7.16
N GLY A 231 56.95 -2.79 -5.83
CA GLY A 231 56.18 -3.65 -4.94
C GLY A 231 54.72 -3.22 -4.89
N LEU A 232 54.48 -1.93 -4.67
CA LEU A 232 53.17 -1.30 -4.65
C LEU A 232 52.44 -1.45 -5.99
N ALA A 233 53.11 -1.14 -7.11
CA ALA A 233 52.55 -1.28 -8.45
C ALA A 233 52.10 -2.72 -8.76
N ARG A 234 52.91 -3.72 -8.37
CA ARG A 234 52.51 -5.13 -8.49
C ARG A 234 51.34 -5.52 -7.61
N ALA A 235 51.25 -4.94 -6.40
CA ALA A 235 50.12 -5.17 -5.49
C ALA A 235 48.81 -4.66 -6.10
N LEU A 236 48.83 -3.41 -6.59
CA LEU A 236 47.66 -2.76 -7.18
C LEU A 236 47.24 -3.45 -8.49
N ARG A 237 48.20 -3.90 -9.32
CA ARG A 237 47.89 -4.69 -10.52
C ARG A 237 47.25 -6.05 -10.22
N ARG A 238 47.56 -6.65 -9.06
CA ARG A 238 47.00 -7.95 -8.66
C ARG A 238 45.51 -7.84 -8.31
N ASP A 239 45.06 -6.68 -7.83
CA ASP A 239 43.66 -6.41 -7.48
C ASP A 239 43.23 -5.06 -8.06
N LEU A 240 43.21 -5.00 -9.40
CA LEU A 240 42.82 -3.81 -10.16
C LEU A 240 41.39 -3.37 -9.87
N GLU A 241 40.49 -4.31 -9.52
CA GLU A 241 39.12 -3.97 -9.18
C GLU A 241 39.04 -3.23 -7.84
N ALA A 242 39.70 -3.73 -6.80
CA ALA A 242 39.74 -3.02 -5.52
C ALA A 242 40.39 -1.64 -5.66
N HIS A 243 41.44 -1.53 -6.49
CA HIS A 243 42.05 -0.23 -6.77
C HIS A 243 41.10 0.71 -7.51
N ALA A 244 40.43 0.24 -8.57
CA ALA A 244 39.46 1.03 -9.32
C ALA A 244 38.35 1.60 -8.44
N VAL A 245 37.80 0.75 -7.56
CA VAL A 245 36.72 1.14 -6.64
C VAL A 245 37.21 2.16 -5.62
N ALA A 246 38.38 1.94 -5.02
CA ALA A 246 38.97 2.87 -4.07
C ALA A 246 39.29 4.23 -4.70
N SER A 247 39.96 4.24 -5.86
CA SER A 247 40.27 5.48 -6.59
C SER A 247 39.01 6.23 -7.02
N LEU A 248 37.97 5.51 -7.45
CA LEU A 248 36.70 6.12 -7.85
C LEU A 248 36.00 6.76 -6.64
N TRP A 249 35.98 6.08 -5.49
CA TRP A 249 35.42 6.63 -4.25
C TRP A 249 36.14 7.91 -3.81
N GLN A 250 37.47 7.92 -3.84
CA GLN A 250 38.25 9.12 -3.51
C GLN A 250 38.00 10.26 -4.49
N ALA A 251 37.86 9.98 -5.80
CA ALA A 251 37.50 10.98 -6.79
C ALA A 251 36.14 11.63 -6.47
N CYS A 252 35.14 10.83 -6.06
CA CYS A 252 33.83 11.33 -5.65
C CYS A 252 33.86 12.15 -4.35
N LEU A 253 34.66 11.76 -3.36
CA LEU A 253 34.84 12.55 -2.14
C LEU A 253 35.52 13.90 -2.42
N ALA A 254 36.61 13.87 -3.21
CA ALA A 254 37.35 15.06 -3.61
C ALA A 254 36.49 16.04 -4.41
N ALA A 255 35.61 15.53 -5.27
CA ALA A 255 34.63 16.32 -6.01
C ALA A 255 33.76 17.23 -5.10
N TYR A 256 33.46 16.79 -3.88
CA TYR A 256 32.65 17.55 -2.91
C TYR A 256 33.48 18.13 -1.75
N GLY A 257 34.81 18.07 -1.82
CA GLY A 257 35.69 18.55 -0.75
C GLY A 257 35.51 17.80 0.58
N LEU A 258 35.04 16.56 0.54
CA LEU A 258 34.78 15.73 1.72
C LEU A 258 36.04 14.96 2.12
N ARG A 259 36.24 14.80 3.43
CA ARG A 259 37.25 13.87 3.96
C ARG A 259 36.71 12.45 3.95
N ASP A 260 37.60 11.47 3.87
CA ASP A 260 37.20 10.05 3.90
C ASP A 260 36.59 9.69 5.26
N PRO A 261 35.29 9.34 5.31
CA PRO A 261 34.61 8.95 6.56
C PRO A 261 35.16 7.65 7.15
N LEU A 262 35.85 6.82 6.36
CA LEU A 262 36.50 5.58 6.81
C LEU A 262 37.95 5.77 7.27
N SER A 263 38.42 7.02 7.29
CA SER A 263 39.73 7.34 7.83
C SER A 263 39.86 6.84 9.27
N PRO A 264 41.00 6.25 9.69
CA PRO A 264 41.27 5.90 11.08
C PRO A 264 41.18 7.08 12.06
N SER A 265 41.21 8.32 11.55
CA SER A 265 41.05 9.55 12.32
C SER A 265 39.62 10.10 12.33
N ASP A 266 38.66 9.49 11.60
CA ASP A 266 37.24 9.88 11.68
C ASP A 266 36.65 9.40 13.02
N PRO A 267 35.99 10.29 13.80
CA PRO A 267 35.43 9.94 15.10
C PRO A 267 34.43 8.77 15.07
N ARG A 268 33.69 8.60 13.97
CA ARG A 268 32.72 7.50 13.79
C ARG A 268 33.43 6.17 13.54
N THR A 269 34.51 6.19 12.77
CA THR A 269 35.33 5.00 12.51
C THR A 269 36.12 4.55 13.73
N LEU A 270 36.60 5.50 14.56
CA LEU A 270 37.16 5.20 15.88
C LEU A 270 36.13 4.55 16.80
N MET A 271 34.88 5.02 16.80
CA MET A 271 33.77 4.46 17.60
C MET A 271 33.48 3.00 17.24
N ALA A 272 33.54 2.64 15.96
CA ALA A 272 33.30 1.28 15.51
C ALA A 272 34.43 0.31 15.91
N ARG A 273 35.69 0.78 15.92
CA ARG A 273 36.87 -0.08 16.18
C ARG A 273 37.23 -0.21 17.65
N ASP A 274 37.11 0.86 18.41
CA ASP A 274 37.32 0.89 19.85
C ASP A 274 36.23 1.77 20.47
N PRO A 275 35.16 1.17 21.02
CA PRO A 275 34.04 1.92 21.57
C PRO A 275 34.42 2.89 22.69
N ARG A 276 35.53 2.66 23.39
CA ARG A 276 36.03 3.59 24.43
C ARG A 276 36.85 4.71 23.81
N ALA A 277 37.82 4.40 22.95
CA ALA A 277 38.64 5.42 22.30
C ALA A 277 37.84 6.26 21.30
N GLY A 278 36.82 5.69 20.66
CA GLY A 278 35.89 6.41 19.80
C GLY A 278 34.81 7.16 20.55
N ALA A 279 34.36 6.69 21.72
CA ALA A 279 33.55 7.51 22.62
C ALA A 279 34.36 8.68 23.18
N GLU A 280 35.64 8.47 23.48
CA GLU A 280 36.58 9.52 23.84
C GLU A 280 36.89 10.43 22.67
N ALA A 281 37.08 9.96 21.44
CA ALA A 281 37.36 10.76 20.26
C ALA A 281 36.14 11.50 19.73
N LEU A 282 34.94 10.94 19.84
CA LEU A 282 33.69 11.65 19.60
C LEU A 282 33.43 12.64 20.73
N ALA A 283 33.67 12.27 21.99
CA ALA A 283 33.61 13.23 23.09
C ALA A 283 34.74 14.26 23.01
N VAL A 284 35.90 13.97 22.40
CA VAL A 284 37.02 14.90 22.15
C VAL A 284 36.70 15.76 20.95
N ALA A 285 36.13 15.26 19.86
CA ALA A 285 35.66 16.07 18.74
C ALA A 285 34.49 16.97 19.18
N LEU A 286 33.59 16.44 20.01
CA LEU A 286 32.56 17.22 20.68
C LEU A 286 33.20 18.21 21.68
N ARG A 287 34.27 17.85 22.42
CA ARG A 287 35.03 18.73 23.35
C ARG A 287 35.91 19.80 22.69
N GLU A 288 36.51 19.51 21.55
CA GLU A 288 37.31 20.43 20.72
C GLU A 288 36.37 21.39 19.99
N ILE A 289 35.12 20.98 19.78
CA ILE A 289 33.97 21.84 19.47
C ILE A 289 33.40 22.53 20.75
N GLU A 290 33.60 21.95 21.95
CA GLU A 290 33.30 22.52 23.29
C GLU A 290 34.40 23.46 23.79
N GLY A 291 34.56 24.58 23.07
CA GLY A 291 34.94 25.80 23.76
C GLY A 291 33.75 26.42 24.47
N SER A 292 33.06 25.75 25.43
CA SER A 292 32.13 26.37 26.40
C SER A 292 31.29 25.34 27.19
N ASP A 293 31.65 25.07 28.44
CA ASP A 293 30.68 24.91 29.54
C ASP A 293 29.95 26.25 29.73
N GLY A 294 28.90 26.49 28.94
CA GLY A 294 28.21 27.77 28.93
C GLY A 294 26.77 27.65 28.45
N PRO A 295 25.97 28.71 28.65
CA PRO A 295 24.55 28.69 28.37
C PRO A 295 24.26 28.35 26.90
N PRO A 296 23.07 27.79 26.59
CA PRO A 296 22.65 27.50 25.22
C PRO A 296 22.84 28.70 24.30
N SER A 297 23.21 28.46 23.04
CA SER A 297 23.35 29.56 22.09
C SER A 297 22.00 30.23 21.88
N ARG A 298 21.96 31.57 21.95
CA ARG A 298 20.71 32.34 21.74
C ARG A 298 20.03 31.95 20.41
N ALA A 299 20.82 31.64 19.38
CA ALA A 299 20.34 31.17 18.09
C ALA A 299 19.64 29.79 18.17
N MET A 300 20.16 28.84 18.96
CA MET A 300 19.49 27.56 19.19
C MET A 300 18.18 27.75 19.94
N THR A 301 18.16 28.54 21.03
CA THR A 301 16.93 28.77 21.81
C THR A 301 15.84 29.45 20.96
N GLU A 302 16.20 30.45 20.15
CA GLU A 302 15.27 31.12 19.22
C GLU A 302 14.75 30.15 18.14
N ALA A 303 15.63 29.32 17.56
CA ALA A 303 15.24 28.30 16.59
C ALA A 303 14.32 27.22 17.20
N ALA A 304 14.62 26.77 18.42
CA ALA A 304 13.84 25.78 19.15
C ALA A 304 12.43 26.32 19.50
N ALA A 305 12.34 27.58 19.92
CA ALA A 305 11.06 28.22 20.20
C ALA A 305 10.21 28.37 18.92
N ALA A 306 10.82 28.78 17.81
CA ALA A 306 10.15 28.88 16.52
C ALA A 306 9.65 27.50 16.02
N GLU A 307 10.46 26.46 16.16
CA GLU A 307 10.10 25.09 15.78
C GLU A 307 8.94 24.54 16.64
N ALA A 308 8.99 24.74 17.95
CA ALA A 308 7.91 24.34 18.85
C ALA A 308 6.59 25.03 18.51
N ALA A 309 6.63 26.35 18.24
CA ALA A 309 5.46 27.10 17.81
C ALA A 309 4.89 26.57 16.49
N LEU A 310 5.74 26.35 15.48
CA LEU A 310 5.34 25.79 14.19
C LEU A 310 4.72 24.40 14.32
N ALA A 311 5.24 23.56 15.22
CA ALA A 311 4.69 22.23 15.47
C ALA A 311 3.27 22.28 16.05
N ILE A 312 3.05 23.18 17.02
CA ILE A 312 1.75 23.35 17.67
C ILE A 312 0.73 23.97 16.69
N ASP A 313 1.14 24.96 15.91
CA ASP A 313 0.29 25.55 14.87
C ASP A 313 0.03 24.56 13.73
N GLY A 314 0.99 23.68 13.43
CA GLY A 314 0.81 22.55 12.53
C GLY A 314 -0.28 21.58 13.01
N ALA A 315 -0.36 21.31 14.32
CA ALA A 315 -1.35 20.42 14.92
C ALA A 315 -2.79 20.96 14.85
N THR A 316 -2.95 22.28 14.74
CA THR A 316 -4.24 22.95 14.55
C THR A 316 -4.52 23.35 13.10
N GLY A 317 -3.55 23.13 12.20
CA GLY A 317 -3.64 23.42 10.77
C GLY A 317 -3.55 22.16 9.90
N ALA A 318 -2.32 21.72 9.64
CA ALA A 318 -2.04 20.62 8.70
C ALA A 318 -1.93 19.23 9.35
N GLY A 319 -2.24 19.09 10.64
CA GLY A 319 -2.17 17.84 11.39
C GLY A 319 -3.27 17.74 12.45
N THR A 320 -3.06 16.87 13.45
CA THR A 320 -3.97 16.71 14.60
C THR A 320 -3.22 16.76 15.93
N HIS A 321 -3.94 16.98 17.04
CA HIS A 321 -3.33 16.93 18.37
C HIS A 321 -2.76 15.54 18.70
N ALA A 322 -3.43 14.47 18.25
CA ALA A 322 -2.89 13.12 18.45
C ALA A 322 -1.54 12.90 17.73
N GLU A 323 -1.33 13.48 16.55
CA GLU A 323 -0.03 13.45 15.86
C GLU A 323 1.03 14.27 16.61
N LEU A 324 0.67 15.45 17.10
CA LEU A 324 1.58 16.27 17.91
C LEU A 324 2.01 15.56 19.19
N PHE A 325 1.08 14.93 19.90
CA PHE A 325 1.37 14.18 21.13
C PHE A 325 2.18 12.92 20.85
N ARG A 326 1.98 12.24 19.71
CA ARG A 326 2.85 11.15 19.28
C ARG A 326 4.29 11.64 19.13
N ASP A 327 4.49 12.79 18.50
CA ASP A 327 5.82 13.39 18.33
C ASP A 327 6.45 13.87 19.65
N LEU A 328 5.65 14.30 20.64
CA LEU A 328 6.17 14.83 21.91
C LEU A 328 6.32 13.79 23.03
N CYS A 329 5.46 12.77 23.05
CA CYS A 329 5.38 11.77 24.12
C CYS A 329 5.76 10.36 23.64
N GLY A 330 5.73 10.09 22.33
CA GLY A 330 5.96 8.75 21.78
C GLY A 330 4.77 7.79 21.93
N GLU A 331 3.61 8.26 22.41
CA GLU A 331 2.39 7.46 22.54
C GLU A 331 1.39 7.76 21.40
N ASP A 332 0.94 6.73 20.68
CA ASP A 332 -0.07 6.89 19.63
C ASP A 332 -1.50 6.83 20.19
N VAL A 333 -1.98 7.98 20.67
CA VAL A 333 -3.35 8.12 21.17
C VAL A 333 -4.38 7.80 20.09
N ALA A 334 -4.08 8.10 18.82
CA ALA A 334 -5.02 7.92 17.74
C ALA A 334 -5.33 6.43 17.49
N GLU A 335 -4.33 5.54 17.63
CA GLU A 335 -4.51 4.09 17.54
C GLU A 335 -5.42 3.56 18.66
N LYS A 336 -5.21 4.02 19.89
CA LYS A 336 -6.08 3.66 21.03
C LYS A 336 -7.53 4.10 20.81
N VAL A 337 -7.73 5.32 20.31
CA VAL A 337 -9.06 5.84 19.94
C VAL A 337 -9.69 4.98 18.85
N ASP A 338 -8.93 4.58 17.83
CA ASP A 338 -9.43 3.75 16.74
C ASP A 338 -10.01 2.42 17.26
N VAL A 339 -9.30 1.73 18.16
CA VAL A 339 -9.77 0.48 18.78
C VAL A 339 -11.09 0.68 19.53
N LEU A 340 -11.20 1.75 20.32
CA LEU A 340 -12.41 2.06 21.09
C LEU A 340 -13.59 2.39 20.18
N VAL A 341 -13.38 3.19 19.13
CA VAL A 341 -14.41 3.58 18.17
C VAL A 341 -14.85 2.38 17.34
N ILE A 342 -13.94 1.56 16.83
CA ILE A 342 -14.24 0.34 16.05
C ILE A 342 -15.17 -0.59 16.85
N LYS A 343 -14.87 -0.83 18.13
CA LYS A 343 -15.71 -1.65 19.02
C LYS A 343 -17.14 -1.14 19.09
N ARG A 344 -17.33 0.18 19.18
CA ARG A 344 -18.66 0.82 19.26
C ARG A 344 -19.38 0.82 17.91
N CYS A 345 -18.68 1.12 16.82
CA CYS A 345 -19.22 1.05 15.47
C CYS A 345 -19.67 -0.36 15.10
N ALA A 346 -18.85 -1.38 15.32
CA ALA A 346 -19.20 -2.78 15.07
C ALA A 346 -20.44 -3.21 15.86
N ALA A 347 -20.49 -2.88 17.16
CA ALA A 347 -21.64 -3.24 18.00
C ALA A 347 -22.93 -2.51 17.62
N PHE A 348 -22.86 -1.26 17.12
CA PHE A 348 -24.05 -0.50 16.73
C PHE A 348 -24.53 -0.84 15.32
N LEU A 349 -23.60 -0.99 14.37
CA LEU A 349 -23.88 -1.22 12.95
C LEU A 349 -24.16 -2.68 12.60
N ASP A 350 -23.97 -3.61 13.55
CA ASP A 350 -24.32 -5.02 13.39
C ASP A 350 -25.79 -5.21 12.95
N GLU A 351 -26.00 -5.87 11.81
CA GLU A 351 -27.33 -6.13 11.24
C GLU A 351 -27.90 -7.50 11.64
N GLY A 352 -27.47 -8.06 12.78
CA GLY A 352 -27.97 -9.32 13.33
C GLY A 352 -27.06 -10.52 13.10
N GLN A 353 -25.76 -10.27 12.89
CA GLN A 353 -24.75 -11.33 12.90
C GLN A 353 -24.37 -11.71 14.34
N ALA A 354 -24.26 -10.72 15.23
CA ALA A 354 -23.97 -10.96 16.63
C ALA A 354 -25.17 -11.57 17.37
N ALA A 355 -24.92 -12.58 18.19
CA ALA A 355 -25.93 -13.17 19.07
C ALA A 355 -26.41 -12.18 20.15
N TRP A 356 -25.56 -11.21 20.51
CA TRP A 356 -25.82 -10.19 21.52
C TRP A 356 -25.93 -8.83 20.85
N ARG A 357 -27.06 -8.14 21.06
CA ARG A 357 -27.33 -6.83 20.46
C ARG A 357 -26.98 -5.71 21.42
N LEU A 358 -26.45 -4.60 20.89
CA LEU A 358 -26.24 -3.39 21.68
C LEU A 358 -27.61 -2.82 22.12
N PRO A 359 -27.83 -2.51 23.41
CA PRO A 359 -29.06 -1.86 23.87
C PRO A 359 -29.22 -0.43 23.29
N HIS A 360 -30.46 0.08 23.31
CA HIS A 360 -30.80 1.48 23.00
C HIS A 360 -30.41 2.00 21.61
N ARG A 361 -30.21 1.14 20.60
CA ARG A 361 -29.82 1.57 19.23
C ARG A 361 -30.83 2.50 18.55
N ASP A 362 -32.08 2.46 19.00
CA ASP A 362 -33.18 3.33 18.58
C ASP A 362 -32.95 4.81 18.91
N LEU A 363 -32.12 5.12 19.91
CA LEU A 363 -31.78 6.49 20.29
C LEU A 363 -30.81 7.19 19.33
N GLY A 364 -30.20 6.44 18.41
CA GLY A 364 -29.13 6.89 17.53
C GLY A 364 -27.72 6.79 18.16
N PHE A 365 -26.69 6.70 17.33
CA PHE A 365 -25.35 6.26 17.73
C PHE A 365 -24.76 6.99 18.93
N TYR A 366 -24.70 8.32 18.89
CA TYR A 366 -24.12 9.13 19.96
C TYR A 366 -24.84 8.95 21.31
N ARG A 367 -26.18 8.93 21.28
CA ARG A 367 -27.00 8.81 22.50
C ARG A 367 -26.94 7.40 23.09
N SER A 368 -26.98 6.36 22.24
CA SER A 368 -26.78 4.97 22.68
C SER A 368 -25.40 4.79 23.30
N TRP A 369 -24.36 5.37 22.67
CA TRP A 369 -23.00 5.35 23.18
C TRP A 369 -22.89 6.05 24.54
N ARG A 370 -23.44 7.26 24.69
CA ARG A 370 -23.41 8.02 25.96
C ARG A 370 -24.11 7.27 27.09
N ALA A 371 -25.25 6.62 26.81
CA ALA A 371 -25.99 5.83 27.81
C ALA A 371 -25.22 4.60 28.30
N LEU A 372 -24.39 3.98 27.44
CA LEU A 372 -23.71 2.72 27.74
C LEU A 372 -22.25 2.89 28.21
N THR A 373 -21.61 3.99 27.85
CA THR A 373 -20.16 4.17 28.09
C THR A 373 -19.83 4.40 29.56
N GLY A 374 -20.76 4.92 30.37
CA GLY A 374 -20.54 5.12 31.81
C GLY A 374 -20.20 3.83 32.58
N SER A 375 -20.62 2.67 32.08
CA SER A 375 -20.33 1.35 32.66
C SER A 375 -19.10 0.67 32.05
N ASP A 376 -18.44 1.27 31.05
CA ASP A 376 -17.22 0.75 30.45
C ASP A 376 -16.00 1.07 31.34
N ARG A 377 -15.07 0.13 31.47
CA ARG A 377 -13.81 0.29 32.22
C ARG A 377 -12.60 0.53 31.33
N SER A 378 -12.76 0.58 30.00
CA SER A 378 -11.66 0.71 29.05
C SER A 378 -10.86 2.00 29.28
N LEU A 379 -11.53 3.12 29.59
CA LEU A 379 -10.85 4.39 29.91
C LEU A 379 -10.22 4.42 31.31
N ASP A 380 -10.65 3.55 32.23
CA ASP A 380 -9.96 3.38 33.52
C ASP A 380 -8.62 2.69 33.35
N LEU A 381 -8.51 1.76 32.38
CA LEU A 381 -7.25 1.06 32.08
C LEU A 381 -6.23 1.94 31.36
N GLU A 382 -6.68 3.05 30.77
CA GLU A 382 -5.83 4.03 30.06
C GLU A 382 -5.48 5.25 30.95
N ASP A 383 -5.82 5.19 32.24
CA ASP A 383 -5.60 6.25 33.23
C ASP A 383 -6.12 7.63 32.78
N ALA A 384 -7.29 7.68 32.13
CA ALA A 384 -7.91 8.93 31.69
C ALA A 384 -8.58 9.65 32.89
N PRO A 385 -8.08 10.79 33.37
CA PRO A 385 -8.61 11.42 34.58
C PRO A 385 -9.95 12.10 34.32
N GLY A 386 -10.92 11.88 35.21
CA GLY A 386 -12.21 12.58 35.24
C GLY A 386 -13.12 12.36 34.02
N TRP A 387 -12.92 11.25 33.29
CA TRP A 387 -13.67 10.98 32.05
C TRP A 387 -15.17 10.77 32.29
N ARG A 388 -15.57 10.28 33.49
CA ARG A 388 -16.98 10.06 33.85
C ARG A 388 -17.72 11.36 34.12
N GLU A 389 -17.11 12.33 34.82
CA GLU A 389 -17.73 13.65 34.98
C GLU A 389 -17.88 14.33 33.62
N ARG A 390 -16.87 14.20 32.76
CA ARG A 390 -16.91 14.71 31.40
C ARG A 390 -18.02 14.07 30.56
N LEU A 391 -18.18 12.75 30.62
CA LEU A 391 -19.28 12.03 29.94
C LEU A 391 -20.65 12.51 30.42
N ALA A 392 -20.82 12.72 31.73
CA ALA A 392 -22.06 13.20 32.31
C ALA A 392 -22.40 14.63 31.87
N GLY A 393 -21.39 15.49 31.71
CA GLY A 393 -21.52 16.88 31.27
C GLY A 393 -21.66 17.09 29.75
N LEU A 394 -21.66 16.02 28.94
CA LEU A 394 -21.76 16.17 27.48
C LEU A 394 -23.10 16.76 27.04
N PRO A 395 -23.11 17.62 26.00
CA PRO A 395 -24.33 18.09 25.36
C PRO A 395 -25.22 16.95 24.85
N GLU A 396 -26.54 17.19 24.82
CA GLU A 396 -27.53 16.24 24.28
C GLU A 396 -27.43 16.04 22.76
N ARG A 397 -26.86 17.02 22.06
CA ARG A 397 -26.65 16.98 20.62
C ARG A 397 -25.17 16.71 20.27
N PRO A 398 -24.90 15.87 19.27
CA PRO A 398 -23.53 15.52 18.88
C PRO A 398 -22.75 16.70 18.28
N ASP A 399 -23.42 17.60 17.54
CA ASP A 399 -22.81 18.79 16.94
C ASP A 399 -22.29 19.76 18.01
N ASP A 400 -23.07 20.02 19.07
CA ASP A 400 -22.62 20.83 20.20
C ASP A 400 -21.42 20.20 20.95
N ALA A 401 -21.34 18.87 20.99
CA ALA A 401 -20.21 18.17 21.58
C ALA A 401 -18.94 18.30 20.72
N VAL A 402 -19.06 18.13 19.40
CA VAL A 402 -17.93 18.32 18.45
C VAL A 402 -17.38 19.74 18.54
N ILE A 403 -18.26 20.75 18.52
CA ILE A 403 -17.87 22.17 18.67
C ILE A 403 -17.08 22.37 19.96
N ALA A 404 -17.60 21.87 21.09
CA ALA A 404 -16.94 22.04 22.38
C ALA A 404 -15.53 21.42 22.41
N PHE A 405 -15.33 20.24 21.80
CA PHE A 405 -14.01 19.60 21.75
C PHE A 405 -13.03 20.33 20.82
N LEU A 406 -13.49 20.82 19.66
CA LEU A 406 -12.64 21.59 18.75
C LEU A 406 -12.21 22.93 19.36
N GLU A 407 -13.12 23.60 20.08
CA GLU A 407 -12.82 24.82 20.81
C GLU A 407 -11.88 24.56 22.01
N GLU A 408 -12.05 23.45 22.73
CA GLU A 408 -11.15 23.05 23.83
C GLU A 408 -9.72 22.78 23.35
N LEU A 409 -9.58 22.09 22.22
CA LEU A 409 -8.28 21.84 21.59
C LEU A 409 -7.67 23.12 20.99
N GLY A 410 -8.48 24.16 20.74
CA GLY A 410 -8.04 25.41 20.14
C GLY A 410 -7.86 25.33 18.62
N VAL A 411 -8.66 24.51 17.94
CA VAL A 411 -8.66 24.40 16.47
C VAL A 411 -9.42 25.60 15.86
N PRO A 412 -8.79 26.41 15.00
CA PRO A 412 -9.45 27.52 14.32
C PRO A 412 -10.66 27.07 13.49
N ARG A 413 -11.72 27.89 13.43
CA ARG A 413 -13.01 27.52 12.80
C ARG A 413 -12.88 27.24 11.30
N GLU A 414 -12.00 27.99 10.65
CA GLU A 414 -11.62 27.83 9.25
C GLU A 414 -10.89 26.50 8.95
N ARG A 415 -10.43 25.78 9.98
CA ARG A 415 -9.74 24.49 9.87
C ARG A 415 -10.57 23.30 10.34
N TRP A 416 -11.83 23.51 10.75
CA TRP A 416 -12.68 22.43 11.23
C TRP A 416 -12.91 21.34 10.17
N GLY A 417 -13.07 21.71 8.90
CA GLY A 417 -13.18 20.76 7.79
C GLY A 417 -11.95 19.86 7.65
N ASP A 418 -10.75 20.47 7.57
CA ASP A 418 -9.47 19.75 7.49
C ASP A 418 -9.28 18.79 8.68
N TYR A 419 -9.52 19.28 9.91
CA TYR A 419 -9.33 18.50 11.13
C TYR A 419 -10.31 17.33 11.20
N CYS A 420 -11.61 17.57 10.99
CA CYS A 420 -12.64 16.53 10.97
C CYS A 420 -12.42 15.52 9.84
N GLY A 421 -11.98 15.98 8.66
CA GLY A 421 -11.63 15.11 7.54
C GLY A 421 -10.52 14.13 7.86
N ARG A 422 -9.45 14.59 8.53
CA ARG A 422 -8.37 13.72 9.03
C ARG A 422 -8.89 12.70 10.03
N LEU A 423 -9.76 13.10 10.95
CA LEU A 423 -10.34 12.18 11.92
C LEU A 423 -11.22 11.10 11.28
N LEU A 424 -11.99 11.44 10.25
CA LEU A 424 -12.85 10.51 9.52
C LEU A 424 -12.05 9.54 8.65
N ILE A 425 -11.00 10.02 7.97
CA ILE A 425 -10.21 9.20 7.05
C ILE A 425 -9.33 8.17 7.75
N ARG A 426 -9.13 8.29 9.07
CA ARG A 426 -8.46 7.25 9.88
C ARG A 426 -9.25 5.95 9.93
N LEU A 427 -10.58 6.02 9.84
CA LEU A 427 -11.47 4.85 9.77
C LEU A 427 -12.33 4.93 8.50
N PRO A 428 -11.73 4.92 7.30
CA PRO A 428 -12.40 5.29 6.07
C PRO A 428 -13.54 4.32 5.71
N GLY A 429 -13.43 3.05 6.10
CA GLY A 429 -14.50 2.07 5.96
C GLY A 429 -15.73 2.37 6.84
N TRP A 430 -15.52 2.69 8.12
CA TRP A 430 -16.61 3.03 9.04
C TRP A 430 -17.25 4.38 8.70
N ALA A 431 -16.43 5.40 8.44
CA ALA A 431 -16.89 6.72 8.03
C ALA A 431 -17.65 6.66 6.70
N GLY A 432 -17.13 5.90 5.72
CA GLY A 432 -17.78 5.67 4.44
C GLY A 432 -19.13 4.96 4.56
N LEU A 433 -19.23 3.94 5.42
CA LEU A 433 -20.49 3.26 5.71
C LEU A 433 -21.52 4.18 6.36
N ILE A 434 -21.09 5.01 7.31
CA ILE A 434 -21.97 5.95 7.98
C ILE A 434 -22.46 7.02 7.00
N SER A 435 -21.57 7.59 6.18
CA SER A 435 -21.93 8.52 5.10
C SER A 435 -22.92 7.90 4.10
N TRP A 436 -22.70 6.64 3.71
CA TRP A 436 -23.63 5.91 2.84
C TRP A 436 -25.01 5.72 3.47
N ARG A 437 -25.07 5.43 4.78
CA ARG A 437 -26.33 5.27 5.53
C ARG A 437 -27.06 6.60 5.70
N GLU A 438 -26.34 7.65 6.02
CA GLU A 438 -26.86 9.01 6.20
C GLU A 438 -27.48 9.56 4.91
N SER A 439 -26.82 9.35 3.77
CA SER A 439 -27.33 9.73 2.43
C SER A 439 -28.55 8.90 1.96
N ARG A 440 -28.95 7.85 2.68
CA ARG A 440 -30.07 6.95 2.33
C ARG A 440 -31.06 6.83 3.49
N PRO A 441 -31.85 7.87 3.80
CA PRO A 441 -32.82 7.85 4.89
C PRO A 441 -33.93 6.79 4.71
N ALA A 442 -34.17 6.33 3.48
CA ALA A 442 -35.12 5.25 3.19
C ALA A 442 -34.58 3.83 3.49
N TYR A 443 -33.29 3.68 3.82
CA TYR A 443 -32.72 2.38 4.17
C TYR A 443 -33.35 1.86 5.47
N PRO A 444 -33.92 0.65 5.53
CA PRO A 444 -34.71 0.19 6.69
C PRO A 444 -33.96 0.28 8.03
N ARG A 445 -32.65 -0.02 8.04
CA ARG A 445 -31.85 0.11 9.26
C ARG A 445 -31.63 1.56 9.66
N GLN A 446 -31.55 2.50 8.71
CA GLN A 446 -31.39 3.93 9.03
C GLN A 446 -32.62 4.51 9.73
N GLN A 447 -33.80 4.02 9.41
CA GLN A 447 -35.04 4.43 10.08
C GLN A 447 -35.13 3.93 11.52
N VAL A 448 -34.59 2.73 11.79
CA VAL A 448 -34.70 2.07 13.11
C VAL A 448 -33.52 2.39 14.03
N GLN A 449 -32.31 2.55 13.48
CA GLN A 449 -31.07 2.78 14.23
C GLN A 449 -30.25 3.90 13.55
N PRO A 450 -30.66 5.17 13.68
CA PRO A 450 -30.06 6.28 12.92
C PRO A 450 -28.60 6.53 13.34
N ILE A 451 -27.78 6.90 12.36
CA ILE A 451 -26.37 7.28 12.55
C ILE A 451 -25.95 8.31 11.49
N ALA A 452 -25.19 9.30 11.90
CA ALA A 452 -24.63 10.35 11.07
C ALA A 452 -23.11 10.51 11.32
N LEU A 453 -22.39 11.15 10.38
CA LEU A 453 -20.95 11.40 10.52
C LEU A 453 -20.63 12.24 11.77
N VAL A 454 -21.51 13.18 12.12
CA VAL A 454 -21.35 14.00 13.33
C VAL A 454 -21.39 13.17 14.62
N ASP A 455 -22.15 12.07 14.66
CA ASP A 455 -22.17 11.16 15.81
C ASP A 455 -20.82 10.47 15.97
N LEU A 456 -20.21 10.03 14.86
CA LEU A 456 -18.90 9.40 14.85
C LEU A 456 -17.81 10.38 15.34
N LEU A 457 -17.83 11.62 14.83
CA LEU A 457 -16.91 12.66 15.25
C LEU A 457 -17.04 12.98 16.74
N ALA A 458 -18.26 13.11 17.27
CA ALA A 458 -18.49 13.39 18.69
C ALA A 458 -17.90 12.30 19.59
N VAL A 459 -18.15 11.02 19.27
CA VAL A 459 -17.63 9.88 20.01
C VAL A 459 -16.10 9.81 19.92
N ARG A 460 -15.54 10.02 18.73
CA ARG A 460 -14.09 9.98 18.50
C ARG A 460 -13.37 11.09 19.25
N LEU A 461 -13.83 12.33 19.11
CA LEU A 461 -13.25 13.49 19.78
C LEU A 461 -13.35 13.37 21.30
N PHE A 462 -14.42 12.79 21.84
CA PHE A 462 -14.49 12.51 23.28
C PHE A 462 -13.35 11.59 23.74
N TYR A 463 -13.14 10.46 23.06
CA TYR A 463 -12.06 9.53 23.43
C TYR A 463 -10.68 10.18 23.25
N GLU A 464 -10.47 10.89 22.14
CA GLU A 464 -9.20 11.56 21.84
C GLU A 464 -8.87 12.61 22.90
N THR A 465 -9.79 13.54 23.17
CA THR A 465 -9.59 14.58 24.20
C THR A 465 -9.43 14.01 25.61
N ALA A 466 -10.15 12.95 25.98
CA ALA A 466 -9.99 12.30 27.28
C ALA A 466 -8.60 11.66 27.45
N LEU A 467 -8.11 10.96 26.42
CA LEU A 467 -6.80 10.31 26.44
C LEU A 467 -5.66 11.32 26.35
N LEU A 468 -5.77 12.32 25.47
CA LEU A 468 -4.80 13.42 25.37
C LEU A 468 -4.68 14.18 26.68
N ARG A 469 -5.79 14.44 27.37
CA ARG A 469 -5.78 15.09 28.68
C ARG A 469 -5.03 14.25 29.72
N GLY A 470 -5.28 12.94 29.78
CA GLY A 470 -4.54 12.04 30.67
C GLY A 470 -3.03 12.07 30.39
N LEU A 471 -2.65 11.98 29.11
CA LEU A 471 -1.24 12.04 28.70
C LEU A 471 -0.59 13.39 29.03
N SER A 472 -1.28 14.50 28.74
CA SER A 472 -0.81 15.87 28.99
C SER A 472 -0.62 16.15 30.49
N LEU A 473 -1.60 15.77 31.32
CA LEU A 473 -1.54 16.00 32.76
C LEU A 473 -0.45 15.15 33.42
N ARG A 474 -0.27 13.89 33.00
CA ARG A 474 0.81 13.03 33.53
C ARG A 474 2.20 13.50 33.11
N THR A 475 2.33 14.08 31.92
CA THR A 475 3.63 14.51 31.38
C THR A 475 4.03 15.91 31.86
N TRP A 476 3.10 16.87 31.80
CA TRP A 476 3.38 18.28 32.01
C TRP A 476 2.47 18.97 33.03
N GLY A 477 1.40 18.31 33.49
CA GLY A 477 0.45 18.91 34.44
C GLY A 477 -0.41 20.04 33.84
N ILE A 478 -0.54 20.10 32.52
CA ILE A 478 -1.32 21.12 31.80
C ILE A 478 -2.44 20.48 30.96
N GLU A 479 -3.45 21.28 30.61
CA GLU A 479 -4.49 20.89 29.66
C GLU A 479 -3.91 20.73 28.24
N PRO A 480 -4.47 19.83 27.40
CA PRO A 480 -3.90 19.48 26.09
C PRO A 480 -4.19 20.50 24.98
N SER A 481 -4.61 21.72 25.31
CA SER A 481 -4.97 22.74 24.32
C SER A 481 -3.73 23.35 23.66
N ALA A 482 -3.85 23.75 22.40
CA ALA A 482 -2.77 24.42 21.69
C ALA A 482 -2.26 25.67 22.43
N ALA A 483 -3.14 26.41 23.12
CA ALA A 483 -2.75 27.58 23.91
C ALA A 483 -1.86 27.21 25.11
N ALA A 484 -2.24 26.20 25.90
CA ALA A 484 -1.47 25.75 27.05
C ALA A 484 -0.11 25.16 26.64
N LEU A 485 -0.07 24.38 25.55
CA LEU A 485 1.17 23.85 25.00
C LEU A 485 2.11 24.97 24.51
N ARG A 486 1.57 26.01 23.85
CA ARG A 486 2.39 27.16 23.42
C ARG A 486 3.00 27.89 24.60
N GLU A 487 2.24 28.12 25.67
CA GLU A 487 2.76 28.77 26.87
C GLU A 487 3.86 27.92 27.53
N HIS A 488 3.62 26.62 27.69
CA HIS A 488 4.58 25.70 28.30
C HIS A 488 5.91 25.60 27.54
N PHE A 489 5.86 25.41 26.22
CA PHE A 489 7.07 25.26 25.40
C PHE A 489 7.73 26.59 25.02
N ARG A 490 7.05 27.73 25.18
CA ARG A 490 7.71 29.04 25.11
C ARG A 490 8.73 29.21 26.23
N GLU A 491 8.43 28.69 27.42
CA GLU A 491 9.37 28.69 28.55
C GLU A 491 10.42 27.57 28.46
N ARG A 492 10.12 26.48 27.74
CA ARG A 492 10.94 25.26 27.65
C ARG A 492 11.14 24.80 26.20
N PRO A 493 11.71 25.64 25.31
CA PRO A 493 11.77 25.33 23.88
C PRO A 493 12.66 24.11 23.58
N SER A 494 13.73 23.92 24.35
CA SER A 494 14.67 22.81 24.20
C SER A 494 13.99 21.45 24.48
N GLU A 495 13.05 21.40 25.44
CA GLU A 495 12.30 20.17 25.73
C GLU A 495 11.48 19.71 24.52
N ALA A 496 10.77 20.62 23.86
CA ALA A 496 9.96 20.31 22.68
C ALA A 496 10.81 19.71 21.55
N VAL A 497 11.94 20.35 21.23
CA VAL A 497 12.82 19.91 20.13
C VAL A 497 13.44 18.55 20.43
N VAL A 498 13.94 18.35 21.65
CA VAL A 498 14.57 17.07 22.04
C VAL A 498 13.56 15.93 21.98
N ARG A 499 12.34 16.12 22.51
CA ARG A 499 11.28 15.12 22.46
C ARG A 499 10.89 14.77 21.02
N ARG A 500 10.67 15.78 20.18
CA ARG A 500 10.30 15.57 18.77
C ARG A 500 11.39 14.85 18.00
N ALA A 501 12.64 15.30 18.13
CA ALA A 501 13.77 14.65 17.46
C ALA A 501 13.92 13.19 17.93
N LEU A 502 13.72 12.92 19.22
CA LEU A 502 13.76 11.56 19.75
C LEU A 502 12.66 10.67 19.17
N HIS A 503 11.39 11.08 19.26
CA HIS A 503 10.26 10.23 18.89
C HIS A 503 10.06 10.11 17.38
N ARG A 504 10.58 11.06 16.59
CA ARG A 504 10.69 10.94 15.13
C ARG A 504 11.88 10.11 14.67
N GLY A 505 12.72 9.63 15.59
CA GLY A 505 13.89 8.82 15.26
C GLY A 505 15.01 9.60 14.56
N GLU A 506 15.12 10.90 14.83
CA GLU A 506 16.10 11.79 14.18
C GLU A 506 17.49 11.78 14.84
N LEU A 507 17.61 11.16 16.02
CA LEU A 507 18.82 11.20 16.87
C LEU A 507 19.67 9.93 16.74
N PRO A 508 21.03 10.04 16.68
CA PRO A 508 21.93 8.90 16.79
C PRO A 508 21.76 8.13 18.11
N ASP A 509 22.04 6.83 18.14
CA ASP A 509 21.76 5.93 19.27
C ASP A 509 22.25 6.45 20.63
N GLY A 510 23.49 6.95 20.71
CA GLY A 510 24.06 7.48 21.94
C GLY A 510 23.36 8.75 22.46
N LEU A 511 22.89 9.63 21.57
CA LEU A 511 22.13 10.83 21.93
C LEU A 511 20.66 10.49 22.21
N ALA A 512 20.09 9.56 21.44
CA ALA A 512 18.75 9.05 21.65
C ALA A 512 18.60 8.43 23.05
N GLU A 513 19.56 7.63 23.51
CA GLU A 513 19.49 7.01 24.84
C GLU A 513 19.56 8.04 25.98
N ARG A 514 20.39 9.09 25.82
CA ARG A 514 20.44 10.22 26.76
C ARG A 514 19.13 10.99 26.79
N ALA A 515 18.54 11.26 25.63
CA ALA A 515 17.23 11.89 25.52
C ALA A 515 16.12 11.03 26.16
N ARG A 516 16.10 9.70 25.93
CA ARG A 516 15.16 8.77 26.58
C ARG A 516 15.30 8.78 28.10
N THR A 517 16.54 8.79 28.59
CA THR A 517 16.83 8.84 30.03
C THR A 517 16.25 10.12 30.65
N ARG A 518 16.38 11.26 29.96
CA ARG A 518 15.80 12.54 30.39
C ARG A 518 14.26 12.53 30.36
N VAL A 519 13.65 12.02 29.28
CA VAL A 519 12.18 11.88 29.14
C VAL A 519 11.59 10.99 30.22
N ARG A 520 12.28 9.90 30.62
CA ARG A 520 11.83 8.97 31.68
C ARG A 520 11.96 9.53 33.10
N GLY A 521 12.56 10.71 33.29
CA GLY A 521 12.70 11.34 34.60
C GLY A 521 13.77 10.73 35.51
N ALA A 522 14.80 10.07 34.96
CA ALA A 522 15.90 9.51 35.77
C ALA A 522 16.80 10.64 36.32
N THR A 523 16.72 10.90 37.63
CA THR A 523 17.34 12.07 38.29
C THR A 523 18.84 11.96 38.54
N GLY A 524 19.47 10.82 38.26
CA GLY A 524 20.87 10.57 38.65
C GLY A 524 21.95 10.77 37.58
N ALA A 525 21.58 10.86 36.29
CA ALA A 525 22.56 10.91 35.18
C ALA A 525 22.06 11.59 33.88
N ALA A 526 20.86 12.18 33.88
CA ALA A 526 20.29 12.78 32.67
C ALA A 526 20.85 14.20 32.44
N LEU A 527 21.31 14.47 31.22
CA LEU A 527 21.68 15.82 30.77
C LEU A 527 20.46 16.74 30.80
N ASP A 528 20.69 18.04 31.03
CA ASP A 528 19.62 19.03 31.01
C ASP A 528 19.03 19.20 29.60
N TRP A 529 17.77 19.64 29.52
CA TRP A 529 17.05 19.86 28.26
C TRP A 529 17.77 20.83 27.34
N ASP A 530 18.36 21.90 27.88
CA ASP A 530 19.08 22.90 27.08
C ASP A 530 20.39 22.35 26.50
N VAL A 531 21.11 21.52 27.26
CA VAL A 531 22.32 20.85 26.80
C VAL A 531 21.98 19.84 25.70
N LEU A 532 20.92 19.05 25.91
CA LEU A 532 20.42 18.13 24.89
C LEU A 532 19.94 18.89 23.64
N GLY A 533 19.24 20.03 23.81
CA GLY A 533 18.77 20.88 22.72
C GLY A 533 19.91 21.41 21.84
N GLU A 534 20.98 21.90 22.47
CA GLU A 534 22.20 22.33 21.76
C GLU A 534 22.87 21.16 21.02
N MET A 535 22.95 19.97 21.64
CA MET A 535 23.47 18.77 20.98
C MET A 535 22.64 18.38 19.77
N VAL A 536 21.30 18.38 19.88
CA VAL A 536 20.39 18.10 18.75
C VAL A 536 20.57 19.13 17.64
N TRP A 537 20.67 20.42 17.99
CA TRP A 537 20.88 21.50 17.03
C TRP A 537 22.20 21.35 16.27
N ARG A 538 23.31 21.03 16.95
CA ARG A 538 24.63 20.82 16.32
C ARG A 538 24.69 19.56 15.47
N VAL A 539 24.06 18.46 15.91
CA VAL A 539 23.90 17.25 15.08
C VAL A 539 23.13 17.58 13.80
N ARG A 540 22.06 18.38 13.89
CA ARG A 540 21.31 18.84 12.72
C ARG A 540 22.15 19.74 11.80
N GLN A 541 23.08 20.54 12.31
CA GLN A 541 24.02 21.33 11.48
C GLN A 541 25.07 20.45 10.79
N ALA A 542 25.59 19.42 11.47
CA ALA A 542 26.54 18.47 10.90
C ALA A 542 25.94 17.64 9.75
N ARG A 543 24.61 17.47 9.71
CA ARG A 543 23.89 16.80 8.62
C ARG A 543 24.19 17.37 7.25
N GLY A 544 24.59 18.64 7.10
CA GLY A 544 24.95 19.19 5.79
C GLY A 544 26.12 18.46 5.13
N SER A 545 27.12 18.04 5.91
CA SER A 545 28.26 17.25 5.41
C SER A 545 27.87 15.80 5.10
N ASP A 546 26.99 15.21 5.91
CA ASP A 546 26.44 13.88 5.70
C ASP A 546 25.49 13.83 4.50
N GLU A 547 24.79 14.92 4.21
CA GLU A 547 23.91 15.05 3.05
C GLU A 547 24.72 15.20 1.75
N LEU A 548 25.80 15.97 1.77
CA LEU A 548 26.76 16.01 0.64
C LEU A 548 27.43 14.64 0.42
N LEU A 549 27.74 13.89 1.48
CA LEU A 549 28.25 12.53 1.38
C LEU A 549 27.21 11.59 0.76
N ALA A 550 25.99 11.58 1.31
CA ALA A 550 24.92 10.65 0.93
C ALA A 550 24.30 10.96 -0.43
N ARG A 551 23.94 12.21 -0.69
CA ARG A 551 23.25 12.65 -1.92
C ARG A 551 24.22 13.10 -3.01
N GLY A 552 25.42 13.54 -2.66
CA GLY A 552 26.47 13.93 -3.59
C GLY A 552 27.42 12.77 -3.91
N ALA A 553 28.48 12.64 -3.10
CA ALA A 553 29.60 11.73 -3.38
C ALA A 553 29.16 10.27 -3.58
N TRP A 554 28.26 9.75 -2.74
CA TRP A 554 27.80 8.36 -2.82
C TRP A 554 26.94 8.06 -4.06
N ARG A 555 26.00 8.94 -4.40
CA ARG A 555 25.18 8.76 -5.62
C ARG A 555 26.03 8.91 -6.87
N LEU A 556 26.97 9.85 -6.88
CA LEU A 556 27.92 9.99 -7.97
C LEU A 556 28.81 8.74 -8.11
N PHE A 557 29.28 8.18 -7.00
CA PHE A 557 30.08 6.94 -6.98
C PHE A 557 29.31 5.74 -7.56
N GLN A 558 28.04 5.57 -7.19
CA GLN A 558 27.19 4.53 -7.75
C GLN A 558 26.91 4.75 -9.24
N LEU A 559 26.55 5.98 -9.61
CA LEU A 559 26.22 6.33 -10.99
C LEU A 559 27.45 6.15 -11.91
N ALA A 560 28.64 6.58 -11.46
CA ALA A 560 29.88 6.39 -12.20
C ALA A 560 30.16 4.92 -12.49
N GLN A 561 29.94 4.02 -11.52
CA GLN A 561 30.08 2.58 -11.74
C GLN A 561 29.11 2.06 -12.81
N LEU A 562 27.86 2.50 -12.79
CA LEU A 562 26.82 2.05 -13.74
C LEU A 562 27.04 2.61 -15.15
N LEU A 563 27.54 3.84 -15.26
CA LEU A 563 27.85 4.51 -16.52
C LEU A 563 29.19 4.09 -17.13
N GLY A 564 30.05 3.43 -16.34
CA GLY A 564 31.37 2.97 -16.76
C GLY A 564 32.48 4.02 -16.66
N LEU A 565 32.34 5.00 -15.76
CA LEU A 565 33.31 6.08 -15.56
C LEU A 565 34.40 5.69 -14.57
N ALA A 566 35.66 5.93 -14.94
CA ALA A 566 36.82 5.75 -14.06
C ALA A 566 37.11 7.00 -13.21
N ALA A 567 38.03 6.86 -12.26
CA ALA A 567 38.37 7.91 -11.30
C ALA A 567 38.91 9.19 -11.97
N GLY A 568 39.75 9.07 -13.00
CA GLY A 568 40.26 10.19 -13.78
C GLY A 568 39.14 10.97 -14.48
N GLU A 569 38.15 10.25 -15.03
CA GLU A 569 36.99 10.88 -15.69
C GLU A 569 36.12 11.63 -14.69
N VAL A 570 35.85 11.06 -13.51
CA VAL A 570 35.09 11.75 -12.46
C VAL A 570 35.81 13.01 -11.97
N ARG A 571 37.14 12.99 -11.88
CA ARG A 571 37.94 14.19 -11.55
C ARG A 571 37.90 15.26 -12.65
N ALA A 572 37.76 14.85 -13.90
CA ALA A 572 37.70 15.77 -15.05
C ALA A 572 36.33 16.43 -15.23
N LEU A 573 35.26 15.88 -14.62
CA LEU A 573 33.91 16.46 -14.72
C LEU A 573 33.85 17.86 -14.09
N ALA A 574 33.35 18.83 -14.86
CA ALA A 574 33.10 20.17 -14.33
C ALA A 574 32.03 20.11 -13.22
N PRO A 575 32.05 21.05 -12.24
CA PRO A 575 31.00 21.14 -11.22
C PRO A 575 29.59 21.11 -11.81
N ASP A 576 29.33 21.91 -12.84
CA ASP A 576 28.03 21.98 -13.52
C ASP A 576 27.60 20.64 -14.13
N GLU A 577 28.53 19.84 -14.66
CA GLU A 577 28.22 18.53 -15.25
C GLU A 577 27.84 17.52 -14.16
N ARG A 578 28.55 17.54 -13.02
CA ARG A 578 28.24 16.70 -11.86
C ARG A 578 26.86 17.03 -11.30
N ASP A 579 26.56 18.31 -11.18
CA ASP A 579 25.27 18.79 -10.68
C ASP A 579 24.13 18.46 -11.65
N ARG A 580 24.36 18.47 -12.96
CA ARG A 580 23.37 17.99 -13.95
C ARG A 580 23.13 16.49 -13.85
N LEU A 581 24.20 15.68 -13.71
CA LEU A 581 24.05 14.22 -13.56
C LEU A 581 23.20 13.85 -12.33
N LEU A 582 23.46 14.47 -11.18
CA LEU A 582 22.68 14.23 -9.97
C LEU A 582 21.30 14.90 -10.01
N GLY A 583 21.22 16.09 -10.61
CA GLY A 583 19.96 16.80 -10.84
C GLY A 583 18.98 16.00 -11.69
N GLU A 584 19.47 15.23 -12.68
CA GLU A 584 18.65 14.30 -13.46
C GLU A 584 18.09 13.15 -12.62
N LEU A 585 18.86 12.62 -11.65
CA LEU A 585 18.34 11.62 -10.72
C LEU A 585 17.23 12.20 -9.84
N ASP A 586 17.37 13.45 -9.42
CA ASP A 586 16.38 14.13 -8.56
C ASP A 586 15.12 14.54 -9.34
N ALA A 587 15.28 15.01 -10.58
CA ALA A 587 14.18 15.29 -11.49
C ALA A 587 13.41 14.02 -11.85
N PHE A 588 14.11 12.89 -12.00
CA PHE A 588 13.53 11.57 -12.24
C PHE A 588 13.16 10.85 -10.93
N GLY A 589 12.39 11.54 -10.09
CA GLY A 589 11.92 11.03 -8.81
C GLY A 589 10.93 9.85 -8.94
N GLN A 590 10.48 9.34 -7.79
CA GLN A 590 9.70 8.10 -7.72
C GLN A 590 8.44 8.09 -8.61
N ALA A 591 7.68 9.19 -8.65
CA ALA A 591 6.46 9.26 -9.46
C ALA A 591 6.75 9.11 -10.98
N ALA A 592 7.84 9.71 -11.46
CA ALA A 592 8.26 9.57 -12.86
C ALA A 592 8.76 8.15 -13.15
N GLN A 593 9.52 7.56 -12.22
CA GLN A 593 9.95 6.16 -12.33
C GLN A 593 8.78 5.19 -12.39
N ASP A 594 7.78 5.36 -11.50
CA ASP A 594 6.59 4.53 -11.44
C ASP A 594 5.78 4.61 -12.75
N ALA A 595 5.65 5.81 -13.31
CA ALA A 595 4.99 6.03 -14.60
C ALA A 595 5.73 5.32 -15.75
N VAL A 596 7.06 5.44 -15.82
CA VAL A 596 7.87 4.75 -16.85
C VAL A 596 7.81 3.24 -16.70
N TRP A 597 7.91 2.73 -15.47
CA TRP A 597 7.79 1.30 -15.19
C TRP A 597 6.43 0.73 -15.61
N LEU A 598 5.34 1.44 -15.28
CA LEU A 598 4.00 1.05 -15.68
C LEU A 598 3.87 1.06 -17.21
N ALA A 599 4.35 2.10 -17.88
CA ALA A 599 4.30 2.18 -19.34
C ALA A 599 5.09 1.06 -20.02
N ALA A 600 6.27 0.71 -19.49
CA ALA A 600 7.07 -0.42 -20.00
C ALA A 600 6.35 -1.77 -19.79
N TYR A 601 5.73 -1.97 -18.62
CA TYR A 601 4.95 -3.17 -18.32
C TYR A 601 3.72 -3.31 -19.22
N GLU A 602 2.94 -2.24 -19.36
CA GLU A 602 1.75 -2.23 -20.22
C GLU A 602 2.11 -2.40 -21.70
N ARG A 603 3.24 -1.82 -22.15
CA ARG A 603 3.75 -2.01 -23.51
C ARG A 603 4.01 -3.47 -23.82
N HIS A 604 4.72 -4.18 -22.94
CA HIS A 604 5.01 -5.60 -23.13
C HIS A 604 3.72 -6.41 -23.28
N TYR A 605 2.76 -6.20 -22.36
CA TYR A 605 1.46 -6.86 -22.38
C TYR A 605 0.62 -6.51 -23.64
N ARG A 606 0.61 -5.24 -24.02
CA ARG A 606 -0.06 -4.77 -25.24
C ARG A 606 0.52 -5.45 -26.47
N ASP A 607 1.85 -5.50 -26.59
CA ASP A 607 2.52 -6.05 -27.75
C ASP A 607 2.31 -7.57 -27.83
N GLU A 608 2.26 -8.28 -26.70
CA GLU A 608 1.85 -9.69 -26.65
C GLU A 608 0.44 -9.89 -27.24
N ILE A 609 -0.55 -9.10 -26.79
CA ILE A 609 -1.93 -9.16 -27.30
C ILE A 609 -1.98 -8.82 -28.79
N LEU A 610 -1.34 -7.74 -29.21
CA LEU A 610 -1.36 -7.30 -30.60
C LEU A 610 -0.70 -8.33 -31.52
N ASN A 611 0.39 -8.96 -31.09
CA ASN A 611 1.02 -10.06 -31.79
C ASN A 611 0.10 -11.29 -31.88
N ALA A 612 -0.53 -11.67 -30.78
CA ALA A 612 -1.50 -12.78 -30.76
C ALA A 612 -2.70 -12.48 -31.70
N LEU A 613 -3.25 -11.26 -31.66
CA LEU A 613 -4.31 -10.84 -32.56
C LEU A 613 -3.85 -10.87 -34.01
N ALA A 614 -2.66 -10.34 -34.31
CA ALA A 614 -2.08 -10.34 -35.65
C ALA A 614 -1.88 -11.76 -36.19
N GLN A 615 -1.37 -12.68 -35.38
CA GLN A 615 -1.19 -14.10 -35.73
C GLN A 615 -2.52 -14.85 -35.93
N ASN A 616 -3.60 -14.39 -35.29
CA ASN A 616 -4.94 -14.95 -35.44
C ASN A 616 -5.78 -14.24 -36.51
N ARG A 617 -5.29 -13.16 -37.15
CA ARG A 617 -5.98 -12.51 -38.28
C ARG A 617 -6.15 -13.52 -39.41
N GLY A 618 -7.35 -13.59 -39.97
CA GLY A 618 -7.64 -14.45 -41.12
C GLY A 618 -7.91 -15.91 -40.80
N ARG A 619 -7.83 -16.36 -39.54
CA ARG A 619 -8.24 -17.73 -39.13
C ARG A 619 -9.77 -17.98 -39.21
N GLY A 620 -10.53 -16.98 -39.64
CA GLY A 620 -11.97 -17.05 -39.99
C GLY A 620 -12.91 -16.84 -38.79
N ARG A 621 -14.02 -16.12 -39.02
CA ARG A 621 -15.15 -16.06 -38.08
C ARG A 621 -15.95 -17.38 -38.13
N TRP A 622 -16.66 -17.72 -37.05
CA TRP A 622 -17.57 -18.87 -36.93
C TRP A 622 -18.42 -19.13 -38.19
N ARG A 623 -18.91 -18.06 -38.81
CA ARG A 623 -19.78 -18.04 -40.01
C ARG A 623 -19.15 -18.62 -41.28
N THR A 624 -17.82 -18.68 -41.33
CA THR A 624 -17.07 -19.12 -42.51
C THR A 624 -16.62 -20.58 -42.41
N ARG A 625 -16.95 -21.27 -41.31
CA ARG A 625 -16.61 -22.69 -41.14
C ARG A 625 -17.51 -23.55 -42.05
N PRO A 626 -16.94 -24.51 -42.80
CA PRO A 626 -17.71 -25.35 -43.73
C PRO A 626 -18.54 -26.44 -43.04
N ARG A 627 -18.33 -26.69 -41.74
CA ARG A 627 -18.99 -27.75 -40.97
C ARG A 627 -19.77 -27.17 -39.80
N ARG A 628 -20.98 -27.69 -39.56
CA ARG A 628 -21.81 -27.34 -38.40
C ARG A 628 -21.09 -27.73 -37.10
N PRO A 629 -21.08 -26.88 -36.06
CA PRO A 629 -20.49 -27.22 -34.77
C PRO A 629 -21.20 -28.42 -34.11
N SER A 630 -20.45 -29.20 -33.34
CA SER A 630 -20.99 -30.36 -32.60
C SER A 630 -21.76 -29.91 -31.35
N ALA A 631 -21.26 -28.89 -30.67
CA ALA A 631 -21.96 -28.18 -29.59
C ALA A 631 -21.51 -26.73 -29.54
N GLN A 632 -22.43 -25.85 -29.13
CA GLN A 632 -22.15 -24.46 -28.81
C GLN A 632 -22.39 -24.26 -27.32
N VAL A 633 -21.40 -23.77 -26.59
CA VAL A 633 -21.49 -23.57 -25.14
C VAL A 633 -21.29 -22.09 -24.84
N VAL A 634 -22.35 -21.47 -24.36
CA VAL A 634 -22.35 -20.08 -23.91
C VAL A 634 -21.95 -20.07 -22.44
N PHE A 635 -20.85 -19.38 -22.17
CA PHE A 635 -20.26 -19.16 -20.87
C PHE A 635 -20.51 -17.71 -20.45
N CYS A 636 -20.44 -17.45 -19.14
CA CYS A 636 -20.30 -16.10 -18.65
C CYS A 636 -19.02 -15.46 -19.20
N ILE A 637 -19.01 -14.14 -19.37
CA ILE A 637 -17.81 -13.34 -19.69
C ILE A 637 -16.82 -13.22 -18.50
N ASP A 638 -17.01 -14.03 -17.46
CA ASP A 638 -16.12 -14.09 -16.32
C ASP A 638 -14.79 -14.72 -16.73
N GLU A 639 -13.67 -14.04 -16.44
CA GLU A 639 -12.32 -14.47 -16.81
C GLU A 639 -11.98 -15.88 -16.31
N ARG A 640 -12.59 -16.31 -15.20
CA ARG A 640 -12.36 -17.63 -14.59
C ARG A 640 -12.90 -18.76 -15.47
N GLU A 641 -13.84 -18.48 -16.37
CA GLU A 641 -14.37 -19.47 -17.30
C GLU A 641 -13.49 -19.62 -18.56
N GLU A 642 -12.57 -18.69 -18.83
CA GLU A 642 -11.74 -18.68 -20.03
C GLU A 642 -10.85 -19.92 -20.15
N ALA A 643 -10.29 -20.40 -19.04
CA ALA A 643 -9.48 -21.62 -19.04
C ALA A 643 -10.30 -22.86 -19.45
N ILE A 644 -11.56 -22.96 -18.99
CA ILE A 644 -12.48 -24.05 -19.34
C ILE A 644 -12.87 -23.95 -20.81
N ARG A 645 -13.14 -22.73 -21.29
CA ARG A 645 -13.49 -22.46 -22.68
C ARG A 645 -12.40 -22.91 -23.64
N ARG A 646 -11.17 -22.48 -23.39
CA ARG A 646 -9.99 -22.89 -24.19
C ARG A 646 -9.80 -24.40 -24.17
N HIS A 647 -9.88 -25.02 -22.99
CA HIS A 647 -9.75 -26.46 -22.89
C HIS A 647 -10.81 -27.22 -23.71
N LEU A 648 -12.07 -26.77 -23.70
CA LEU A 648 -13.16 -27.37 -24.49
C LEU A 648 -12.92 -27.27 -26.00
N GLU A 649 -12.39 -26.14 -26.46
CA GLU A 649 -12.05 -25.92 -27.88
C GLU A 649 -10.81 -26.72 -28.30
N GLU A 650 -9.83 -26.87 -27.41
CA GLU A 650 -8.62 -27.69 -27.62
C GLU A 650 -8.94 -29.18 -27.74
N ILE A 651 -9.77 -29.73 -26.85
CA ILE A 651 -10.13 -31.16 -26.88
C ILE A 651 -11.07 -31.51 -28.04
N GLY A 652 -11.73 -30.52 -28.64
CA GLY A 652 -12.65 -30.76 -29.75
C GLY A 652 -12.77 -29.55 -30.68
N PRO A 653 -12.12 -29.60 -31.85
CA PRO A 653 -12.13 -28.51 -32.83
C PRO A 653 -13.51 -28.12 -33.39
N LEU A 654 -14.54 -28.94 -33.15
CA LEU A 654 -15.93 -28.69 -33.53
C LEU A 654 -16.81 -28.21 -32.36
N HIS A 655 -16.27 -28.11 -31.14
CA HIS A 655 -16.90 -27.35 -30.08
C HIS A 655 -16.66 -25.86 -30.31
N GLU A 656 -17.64 -25.07 -29.90
CA GLU A 656 -17.59 -23.63 -30.01
C GLU A 656 -18.01 -23.03 -28.67
N THR A 657 -17.24 -22.08 -28.16
CA THR A 657 -17.60 -21.35 -26.94
C THR A 657 -17.94 -19.90 -27.25
N LEU A 658 -18.93 -19.36 -26.53
CA LEU A 658 -19.34 -17.97 -26.62
C LEU A 658 -19.33 -17.35 -25.22
N GLY A 659 -19.12 -16.03 -25.14
CA GLY A 659 -19.21 -15.28 -23.88
C GLY A 659 -20.48 -14.43 -23.84
N ALA A 660 -21.20 -14.46 -22.72
CA ALA A 660 -22.35 -13.61 -22.44
C ALA A 660 -22.32 -13.08 -20.99
N ALA A 661 -23.01 -12.00 -20.69
CA ALA A 661 -23.23 -11.65 -19.28
C ALA A 661 -24.04 -12.78 -18.60
N GLY A 662 -23.60 -13.26 -17.42
CA GLY A 662 -24.13 -14.48 -16.79
C GLY A 662 -25.62 -14.50 -16.43
N PHE A 663 -26.32 -13.36 -16.45
CA PHE A 663 -27.79 -13.32 -16.31
C PHE A 663 -28.53 -13.60 -17.63
N PHE A 664 -27.79 -13.77 -18.74
CA PHE A 664 -28.25 -14.14 -20.08
C PHE A 664 -29.45 -13.34 -20.61
N GLY A 665 -29.55 -12.06 -20.24
CA GLY A 665 -30.64 -11.17 -20.71
C GLY A 665 -31.97 -11.39 -19.97
N ILE A 666 -32.02 -12.35 -19.04
CA ILE A 666 -33.18 -12.67 -18.22
C ILE A 666 -33.03 -12.00 -16.85
N ALA A 667 -33.34 -10.71 -16.78
CA ALA A 667 -33.38 -9.99 -15.50
C ALA A 667 -34.67 -10.37 -14.74
N MET A 668 -34.51 -11.06 -13.61
CA MET A 668 -35.64 -11.57 -12.81
C MET A 668 -35.35 -11.53 -11.31
N ARG A 669 -36.42 -11.45 -10.52
CA ARG A 669 -36.44 -11.82 -9.10
C ARG A 669 -36.72 -13.31 -9.02
N TYR A 670 -35.69 -14.08 -8.74
CA TYR A 670 -35.78 -15.53 -8.62
C TYR A 670 -36.25 -15.91 -7.22
N GLN A 671 -37.18 -16.84 -7.12
CA GLN A 671 -37.53 -17.50 -5.87
C GLN A 671 -37.29 -19.00 -6.03
N GLY A 672 -36.32 -19.54 -5.30
CA GLY A 672 -36.07 -20.98 -5.26
C GLY A 672 -37.25 -21.74 -4.66
N PHE A 673 -37.32 -23.04 -4.96
CA PHE A 673 -38.48 -23.88 -4.62
C PHE A 673 -38.88 -23.87 -3.13
N GLU A 674 -37.92 -23.76 -2.22
CA GLU A 674 -38.14 -23.73 -0.76
C GLU A 674 -37.76 -22.37 -0.13
N GLU A 675 -37.40 -21.39 -0.96
CA GLU A 675 -36.99 -20.08 -0.49
C GLU A 675 -38.21 -19.21 -0.21
N HIS A 676 -38.20 -18.54 0.94
CA HIS A 676 -39.31 -17.69 1.38
C HIS A 676 -39.22 -16.26 0.83
N ALA A 677 -38.06 -15.86 0.30
CA ALA A 677 -37.79 -14.55 -0.26
C ALA A 677 -37.27 -14.67 -1.69
N SER A 678 -37.57 -13.68 -2.53
CA SER A 678 -37.04 -13.60 -3.89
C SER A 678 -35.77 -12.76 -3.96
N THR A 679 -34.78 -13.27 -4.68
CA THR A 679 -33.48 -12.65 -4.88
C THR A 679 -33.38 -12.09 -6.30
N PRO A 680 -32.95 -10.82 -6.48
CA PRO A 680 -32.67 -10.31 -7.82
C PRO A 680 -31.47 -11.04 -8.43
N LEU A 681 -31.63 -11.63 -9.63
CA LEU A 681 -30.56 -12.26 -10.39
C LEU A 681 -30.25 -11.45 -11.65
N CYS A 682 -29.64 -10.27 -11.44
CA CYS A 682 -29.22 -9.35 -12.48
C CYS A 682 -28.15 -8.38 -11.93
N PRO A 683 -27.47 -7.61 -12.79
CA PRO A 683 -26.53 -6.59 -12.35
C PRO A 683 -27.21 -5.54 -11.45
N PRO A 684 -26.50 -4.91 -10.49
CA PRO A 684 -27.07 -3.92 -9.58
C PRO A 684 -27.70 -2.69 -10.26
N VAL A 685 -27.28 -2.39 -11.49
CA VAL A 685 -27.81 -1.29 -12.31
C VAL A 685 -29.18 -1.60 -12.92
N ILE A 686 -29.65 -2.86 -12.86
CA ILE A 686 -30.95 -3.28 -13.37
C ILE A 686 -31.88 -3.57 -12.19
N THR A 687 -33.04 -2.91 -12.16
CA THR A 687 -34.11 -3.22 -11.20
C THR A 687 -35.06 -4.25 -11.82
N PRO A 688 -35.06 -5.52 -11.36
CA PRO A 688 -35.92 -6.54 -11.93
C PRO A 688 -37.37 -6.39 -11.43
N ILE A 689 -38.30 -6.22 -12.37
CA ILE A 689 -39.75 -6.15 -12.09
C ILE A 689 -40.45 -7.51 -12.23
N HIS A 690 -39.83 -8.46 -12.91
CA HIS A 690 -40.40 -9.79 -13.14
C HIS A 690 -39.99 -10.75 -12.02
N HIS A 691 -40.96 -11.48 -11.47
CA HIS A 691 -40.78 -12.52 -10.48
C HIS A 691 -40.89 -13.89 -11.15
N VAL A 692 -39.92 -14.76 -10.93
CA VAL A 692 -39.87 -16.12 -11.48
C VAL A 692 -39.66 -17.08 -10.33
N ALA A 693 -40.72 -17.81 -9.98
CA ALA A 693 -40.69 -18.84 -8.97
C ALA A 693 -40.35 -20.20 -9.58
N GLU A 694 -39.57 -20.97 -8.84
CA GLU A 694 -39.39 -22.38 -9.12
C GLU A 694 -40.57 -23.17 -8.54
N VAL A 695 -41.25 -23.96 -9.36
CA VAL A 695 -42.46 -24.71 -9.00
C VAL A 695 -42.27 -26.20 -9.25
N ALA A 696 -42.98 -27.04 -8.48
CA ALA A 696 -42.95 -28.48 -8.66
C ALA A 696 -43.56 -28.85 -10.03
N ARG A 697 -42.94 -29.81 -10.73
CA ARG A 697 -43.54 -30.33 -11.96
C ARG A 697 -44.84 -31.07 -11.63
N PRO A 698 -45.88 -30.99 -12.49
CA PRO A 698 -47.19 -31.61 -12.25
C PRO A 698 -47.19 -33.09 -11.79
N PRO A 699 -46.32 -34.00 -12.30
CA PRO A 699 -46.32 -35.40 -11.85
C PRO A 699 -45.72 -35.64 -10.43
N GLU A 700 -45.20 -34.62 -9.75
CA GLU A 700 -44.45 -34.78 -8.47
C GLU A 700 -45.29 -34.53 -7.21
N ALA A 701 -46.61 -34.31 -7.32
CA ALA A 701 -47.49 -33.94 -6.19
C ALA A 701 -47.47 -34.91 -4.98
N ARG A 702 -47.16 -36.20 -5.20
CA ARG A 702 -47.00 -37.18 -4.11
C ARG A 702 -45.69 -36.98 -3.34
N ARG A 703 -44.58 -36.75 -4.04
CA ARG A 703 -43.27 -36.52 -3.44
C ARG A 703 -43.20 -35.17 -2.73
N LEU A 704 -43.87 -34.16 -3.29
CA LEU A 704 -44.03 -32.85 -2.66
C LEU A 704 -44.64 -32.95 -1.26
N ARG A 705 -45.79 -33.63 -1.14
CA ARG A 705 -46.47 -33.82 0.17
C ARG A 705 -45.60 -34.55 1.19
N VAL A 706 -44.84 -35.56 0.77
CA VAL A 706 -43.90 -36.28 1.65
C VAL A 706 -42.78 -35.35 2.11
N ARG A 707 -42.25 -34.52 1.21
CA ARG A 707 -41.19 -33.56 1.51
C ARG A 707 -41.66 -32.46 2.46
N GLU A 708 -42.80 -31.82 2.18
CA GLU A 708 -43.41 -30.78 3.05
C GLU A 708 -43.70 -31.29 4.46
N GLY A 709 -44.17 -32.53 4.59
CA GLY A 709 -44.39 -33.15 5.89
C GLY A 709 -43.09 -33.31 6.68
N ARG A 710 -42.00 -33.71 6.02
CA ARG A 710 -40.71 -33.95 6.66
C ARG A 710 -39.88 -32.68 6.86
N SER A 711 -40.01 -31.67 5.98
CA SER A 711 -39.31 -30.40 6.12
C SER A 711 -39.75 -29.64 7.36
N LYS A 712 -41.04 -29.64 7.71
CA LYS A 712 -41.56 -29.03 8.94
C LYS A 712 -40.95 -29.63 10.20
N TRP A 713 -40.81 -30.96 10.26
CA TRP A 713 -40.14 -31.64 11.37
C TRP A 713 -38.65 -31.30 11.43
N TRP A 714 -37.99 -31.22 10.27
CA TRP A 714 -36.59 -30.85 10.17
C TRP A 714 -36.34 -29.40 10.60
N GLU A 715 -37.18 -28.46 10.17
CA GLU A 715 -37.15 -27.06 10.58
C GLU A 715 -37.40 -26.90 12.08
N ALA A 716 -38.39 -27.61 12.64
CA ALA A 716 -38.65 -27.60 14.08
C ALA A 716 -37.45 -28.11 14.88
N PHE A 717 -36.81 -29.21 14.44
CA PHE A 717 -35.59 -29.73 15.05
C PHE A 717 -34.42 -28.74 14.92
N HIS A 718 -34.24 -28.14 13.74
CA HIS A 718 -33.17 -27.18 13.46
C HIS A 718 -33.33 -25.92 14.31
N ASN A 719 -34.53 -25.35 14.38
CA ASN A 719 -34.85 -24.19 15.21
C ASN A 719 -34.64 -24.49 16.69
N ALA A 720 -35.13 -25.64 17.17
CA ALA A 720 -34.90 -26.07 18.55
C ALA A 720 -33.40 -26.22 18.87
N TYR A 721 -32.62 -26.82 17.97
CA TYR A 721 -31.17 -26.95 18.13
C TYR A 721 -30.46 -25.59 18.21
N TRP A 722 -30.82 -24.63 17.35
CA TRP A 722 -30.22 -23.29 17.35
C TRP A 722 -30.68 -22.42 18.52
N GLU A 723 -31.94 -22.50 18.94
CA GLU A 723 -32.42 -21.81 20.14
C GLU A 723 -31.74 -22.35 21.41
N THR A 724 -31.53 -23.67 21.48
CA THR A 724 -30.83 -24.30 22.62
C THR A 724 -29.37 -23.83 22.73
N LYS A 725 -28.72 -23.48 21.60
CA LYS A 725 -27.38 -22.87 21.59
C LYS A 725 -27.34 -21.42 22.07
N ARG A 726 -28.46 -20.69 22.01
CA ARG A 726 -28.53 -19.28 22.45
C ARG A 726 -28.68 -19.13 23.96
N ASN A 727 -29.03 -20.21 24.67
CA ASN A 727 -29.13 -20.24 26.12
C ASN A 727 -27.89 -20.89 26.75
N PHE A 728 -27.21 -20.15 27.63
CA PHE A 728 -25.95 -20.52 28.25
C PHE A 728 -26.00 -21.88 28.96
N LEU A 729 -27.07 -22.15 29.72
CA LEU A 729 -27.20 -23.38 30.52
C LEU A 729 -27.46 -24.61 29.65
N SER A 730 -28.32 -24.49 28.64
CA SER A 730 -28.65 -25.61 27.77
C SER A 730 -27.55 -25.90 26.75
N ALA A 731 -26.83 -24.87 26.31
CA ALA A 731 -25.68 -25.04 25.42
C ALA A 731 -24.57 -25.85 26.09
N TYR A 732 -24.29 -25.61 27.38
CA TYR A 732 -23.26 -26.35 28.14
C TYR A 732 -23.48 -27.87 28.10
N PHE A 733 -24.68 -28.35 28.49
CA PHE A 733 -24.97 -29.78 28.48
C PHE A 733 -25.16 -30.38 27.08
N LEU A 734 -25.73 -29.62 26.14
CA LEU A 734 -25.97 -30.11 24.78
C LEU A 734 -24.66 -30.30 24.02
N VAL A 735 -23.66 -29.43 24.22
CA VAL A 735 -22.36 -29.52 23.55
C VAL A 735 -21.62 -30.78 23.96
N ASP A 736 -21.61 -31.12 25.25
CA ASP A 736 -20.95 -32.33 25.74
C ASP A 736 -21.61 -33.62 25.21
N LEU A 737 -22.95 -33.65 25.17
CA LEU A 737 -23.69 -34.82 24.68
C LEU A 737 -23.59 -34.97 23.16
N VAL A 738 -23.82 -33.88 22.41
CA VAL A 738 -23.87 -33.92 20.93
C VAL A 738 -22.48 -33.92 20.33
N GLY A 739 -21.49 -33.28 20.97
CA GLY A 739 -20.11 -33.17 20.49
C GLY A 739 -19.45 -34.53 20.26
N LEU A 740 -19.63 -35.48 21.19
CA LEU A 740 -19.12 -36.85 21.04
C LEU A 740 -19.67 -37.53 19.78
N PHE A 741 -20.98 -37.38 19.50
CA PHE A 741 -21.59 -37.96 18.31
C PHE A 741 -21.25 -37.19 17.02
N GLN A 742 -20.94 -35.89 17.09
CA GLN A 742 -20.48 -35.09 15.95
C GLN A 742 -19.01 -35.36 15.58
N SER A 743 -18.21 -35.91 16.50
CA SER A 743 -16.82 -36.28 16.21
C SER A 743 -16.71 -37.37 15.14
N VAL A 744 -17.60 -38.36 15.14
CA VAL A 744 -17.64 -39.48 14.18
C VAL A 744 -17.81 -38.99 12.73
N PRO A 745 -18.83 -38.20 12.38
CA PRO A 745 -18.98 -37.66 11.03
C PRO A 745 -17.88 -36.66 10.66
N LEU A 746 -17.22 -36.01 11.63
CA LEU A 746 -16.05 -35.15 11.39
C LEU A 746 -14.83 -36.00 10.96
N PHE A 747 -14.46 -37.01 11.74
CA PHE A 747 -13.37 -37.93 11.41
C PHE A 747 -13.62 -38.66 10.08
N ALA A 748 -14.85 -39.08 9.82
CA ALA A 748 -15.22 -39.70 8.54
C ALA A 748 -15.09 -38.71 7.36
N ALA A 749 -15.42 -37.43 7.55
CA ALA A 749 -15.29 -36.41 6.51
C ALA A 749 -13.81 -36.10 6.19
N VAL A 750 -12.91 -36.19 7.17
CA VAL A 750 -11.46 -36.00 6.98
C VAL A 750 -10.81 -37.21 6.32
N LEU A 751 -11.08 -38.42 6.80
CA LEU A 751 -10.42 -39.64 6.33
C LEU A 751 -10.99 -40.18 5.01
N ALA A 752 -12.26 -39.88 4.71
CA ALA A 752 -12.94 -40.36 3.52
C ALA A 752 -13.96 -39.33 2.98
N PRO A 753 -13.50 -38.15 2.51
CA PRO A 753 -14.37 -37.03 2.15
C PRO A 753 -15.43 -37.40 1.09
N HIS A 754 -15.03 -38.06 0.01
CA HIS A 754 -15.94 -38.44 -1.07
C HIS A 754 -17.01 -39.46 -0.63
N ARG A 755 -16.64 -40.45 0.19
CA ARG A 755 -17.57 -41.48 0.69
C ARG A 755 -18.56 -40.89 1.68
N THR A 756 -18.07 -40.04 2.57
CA THR A 756 -18.88 -39.34 3.57
C THR A 756 -19.85 -38.36 2.90
N ALA A 757 -19.40 -37.60 1.89
CA ALA A 757 -20.26 -36.75 1.09
C ALA A 757 -21.34 -37.56 0.35
N ALA A 758 -20.97 -38.67 -0.29
CA ALA A 758 -21.93 -39.56 -0.95
C ALA A 758 -22.96 -40.18 0.01
N ALA A 759 -22.50 -40.62 1.19
CA ALA A 759 -23.37 -41.18 2.23
C ALA A 759 -24.34 -40.12 2.79
N ARG A 760 -23.84 -38.92 3.10
CA ARG A 760 -24.67 -37.77 3.51
C ARG A 760 -25.68 -37.39 2.44
N ALA A 761 -25.26 -37.32 1.17
CA ALA A 761 -26.15 -37.02 0.06
C ALA A 761 -27.22 -38.10 -0.16
N ARG A 762 -26.88 -39.39 0.09
CA ARG A 762 -27.84 -40.50 0.03
C ARG A 762 -28.84 -40.46 1.19
N LEU A 763 -28.36 -40.21 2.41
CA LEU A 763 -29.20 -40.07 3.59
C LEU A 763 -30.13 -38.86 3.46
N GLY A 764 -29.60 -37.72 3.01
CA GLY A 764 -30.35 -36.51 2.71
C GLY A 764 -31.46 -36.75 1.69
N ARG A 765 -31.15 -37.39 0.55
CA ARG A 765 -32.15 -37.75 -0.47
C ARG A 765 -33.20 -38.76 0.01
N SER A 766 -32.86 -39.61 0.98
CA SER A 766 -33.81 -40.56 1.59
C SER A 766 -34.73 -39.90 2.62
N LEU A 767 -34.21 -38.94 3.39
CA LEU A 767 -34.95 -38.19 4.39
C LEU A 767 -35.83 -37.12 3.73
N LEU A 768 -35.28 -36.34 2.80
CA LEU A 768 -35.96 -35.30 2.03
C LEU A 768 -35.87 -35.66 0.53
N PRO A 769 -36.87 -36.36 -0.04
CA PRO A 769 -36.83 -36.75 -1.44
C PRO A 769 -36.76 -35.53 -2.36
N GLU A 770 -35.96 -35.62 -3.42
CA GLU A 770 -35.78 -34.54 -4.40
C GLU A 770 -37.05 -34.39 -5.25
N VAL A 771 -37.55 -33.16 -5.37
CA VAL A 771 -38.72 -32.81 -6.19
C VAL A 771 -38.21 -32.21 -7.49
N ARG A 772 -38.62 -32.77 -8.63
CA ARG A 772 -38.29 -32.20 -9.94
C ARG A 772 -39.07 -30.91 -10.15
N THR A 773 -38.37 -29.83 -10.45
CA THR A 773 -38.94 -28.48 -10.57
C THR A 773 -38.92 -27.95 -12.00
N ALA A 774 -39.68 -26.89 -12.25
CA ALA A 774 -39.66 -26.07 -13.46
C ALA A 774 -39.77 -24.59 -13.07
N LEU A 775 -39.24 -23.69 -13.90
CA LEU A 775 -39.37 -22.26 -13.67
C LEU A 775 -40.69 -21.77 -14.27
N ALA A 776 -41.47 -21.04 -13.46
CA ALA A 776 -42.69 -20.38 -13.92
C ALA A 776 -42.33 -19.10 -14.70
N VAL A 777 -41.88 -19.25 -15.95
CA VAL A 777 -41.37 -18.14 -16.78
C VAL A 777 -42.44 -17.42 -17.59
N THR A 778 -43.65 -17.97 -17.70
CA THR A 778 -44.68 -17.49 -18.64
C THR A 778 -45.85 -16.85 -17.90
N ARG A 779 -46.21 -15.64 -18.34
CA ARG A 779 -47.40 -14.89 -17.93
C ARG A 779 -48.42 -14.83 -19.06
N SER A 780 -49.69 -15.09 -18.75
CA SER A 780 -50.80 -14.83 -19.68
C SER A 780 -51.04 -13.32 -19.83
N ALA A 781 -51.28 -12.84 -21.05
CA ALA A 781 -51.46 -11.42 -21.34
C ALA A 781 -52.72 -10.81 -20.69
N ASP A 782 -53.72 -11.63 -20.35
CA ASP A 782 -55.05 -11.20 -19.90
C ASP A 782 -55.18 -10.92 -18.39
N VAL A 783 -54.11 -11.00 -17.60
CA VAL A 783 -54.16 -10.80 -16.14
C VAL A 783 -53.88 -9.33 -15.80
N SER A 784 -54.90 -8.65 -15.25
CA SER A 784 -54.90 -7.24 -14.84
C SER A 784 -53.86 -6.90 -13.77
N GLU A 785 -53.38 -5.67 -13.86
CA GLU A 785 -52.31 -5.00 -13.10
C GLU A 785 -52.27 -5.35 -11.61
N HIS A 786 -51.20 -6.04 -11.19
CA HIS A 786 -50.63 -5.81 -9.86
C HIS A 786 -49.81 -4.52 -9.91
N PRO A 787 -49.66 -3.77 -8.80
CA PRO A 787 -48.88 -2.55 -8.79
C PRO A 787 -47.53 -2.78 -9.49
N ALA A 788 -47.12 -1.82 -10.33
CA ALA A 788 -46.04 -1.91 -11.34
C ALA A 788 -44.67 -2.45 -10.85
N SER A 789 -44.54 -2.81 -9.58
CA SER A 789 -43.33 -3.31 -8.92
C SER A 789 -43.18 -4.84 -8.89
N ARG A 790 -44.16 -5.67 -9.30
CA ARG A 790 -43.99 -7.15 -9.28
C ARG A 790 -44.86 -7.92 -10.29
N LEU A 791 -44.35 -8.19 -11.48
CA LEU A 791 -44.99 -9.01 -12.52
C LEU A 791 -44.60 -10.49 -12.39
N GLU A 792 -45.55 -11.42 -12.34
CA GLU A 792 -45.26 -12.86 -12.27
C GLU A 792 -44.95 -13.44 -13.67
N GLY A 793 -43.68 -13.70 -13.96
CA GLY A 793 -43.19 -14.21 -15.25
C GLY A 793 -43.11 -13.16 -16.37
N PHE A 794 -42.95 -13.65 -17.60
CA PHE A 794 -42.81 -12.86 -18.83
C PHE A 794 -43.90 -13.23 -19.85
N THR A 795 -44.39 -12.26 -20.60
CA THR A 795 -45.24 -12.51 -21.78
C THR A 795 -44.43 -13.14 -22.91
N THR A 796 -45.09 -13.80 -23.86
CA THR A 796 -44.42 -14.40 -25.02
C THR A 796 -43.65 -13.36 -25.86
N ALA A 797 -44.14 -12.12 -25.96
CA ALA A 797 -43.46 -11.04 -26.67
C ALA A 797 -42.19 -10.56 -25.96
N GLU A 798 -42.27 -10.32 -24.64
CA GLU A 798 -41.11 -9.97 -23.79
C GLU A 798 -40.05 -11.08 -23.82
N GLN A 799 -40.49 -12.34 -23.80
CA GLN A 799 -39.62 -13.50 -23.94
C GLN A 799 -38.85 -13.46 -25.27
N ALA A 800 -39.55 -13.31 -26.40
CA ALA A 800 -38.91 -13.25 -27.71
C ALA A 800 -37.94 -12.07 -27.86
N GLU A 801 -38.28 -10.89 -27.34
CA GLU A 801 -37.39 -9.71 -27.32
C GLU A 801 -36.10 -9.97 -26.55
N ARG A 802 -36.19 -10.58 -25.37
CA ARG A 802 -35.01 -10.88 -24.54
C ARG A 802 -34.09 -11.92 -25.19
N ILE A 803 -34.66 -12.99 -25.75
CA ILE A 803 -33.88 -14.02 -26.44
C ILE A 803 -33.24 -13.45 -27.70
N GLU A 804 -33.97 -12.67 -28.50
CA GLU A 804 -33.43 -12.01 -29.67
C GLU A 804 -32.25 -11.10 -29.32
N ALA A 805 -32.43 -10.21 -28.34
CA ALA A 805 -31.41 -9.27 -27.91
C ALA A 805 -30.13 -10.01 -27.49
N MET A 806 -30.26 -11.08 -26.72
CA MET A 806 -29.12 -11.90 -26.29
C MET A 806 -28.44 -12.63 -27.45
N LEU A 807 -29.20 -13.33 -28.31
CA LEU A 807 -28.65 -14.06 -29.46
C LEU A 807 -27.94 -13.12 -30.45
N ARG A 808 -28.48 -11.92 -30.68
CA ARG A 808 -27.83 -10.89 -31.50
C ARG A 808 -26.56 -10.36 -30.85
N ASN A 809 -26.58 -10.11 -29.54
CA ASN A 809 -25.44 -9.60 -28.78
C ASN A 809 -24.24 -10.57 -28.86
N ILE A 810 -24.47 -11.86 -28.64
CA ILE A 810 -23.41 -12.89 -28.73
C ILE A 810 -23.09 -13.31 -30.17
N GLY A 811 -23.80 -12.77 -31.17
CA GLY A 811 -23.60 -13.07 -32.59
C GLY A 811 -24.13 -14.44 -33.05
N LEU A 812 -24.85 -15.17 -32.20
CA LEU A 812 -25.44 -16.49 -32.49
C LEU A 812 -26.83 -16.33 -33.12
N VAL A 813 -26.86 -15.81 -34.35
CA VAL A 813 -28.10 -15.60 -35.13
C VAL A 813 -28.29 -16.63 -36.25
N THR A 814 -27.22 -17.37 -36.59
CA THR A 814 -27.17 -18.37 -37.66
C THR A 814 -26.15 -19.44 -37.31
N GLY A 815 -26.27 -20.65 -37.90
CA GLY A 815 -25.27 -21.71 -37.72
C GLY A 815 -25.37 -22.45 -36.38
N PHE A 816 -26.59 -22.56 -35.84
CA PHE A 816 -26.85 -23.23 -34.56
C PHE A 816 -26.40 -24.70 -34.57
N ALA A 817 -25.71 -25.13 -33.53
CA ALA A 817 -25.41 -26.53 -33.25
C ALA A 817 -26.70 -27.32 -32.89
N ARG A 818 -26.59 -28.65 -32.83
CA ARG A 818 -27.70 -29.49 -32.31
C ARG A 818 -27.92 -29.27 -30.82
N LEU A 819 -26.84 -28.98 -30.09
CA LEU A 819 -26.86 -28.69 -28.66
C LEU A 819 -26.28 -27.30 -28.42
N VAL A 820 -27.07 -26.43 -27.79
CA VAL A 820 -26.63 -25.11 -27.33
C VAL A 820 -26.78 -25.06 -25.81
N VAL A 821 -25.69 -24.91 -25.08
CA VAL A 821 -25.69 -24.97 -23.60
C VAL A 821 -25.44 -23.57 -23.04
N PHE A 822 -26.26 -23.14 -22.07
CA PHE A 822 -26.05 -21.89 -21.34
C PHE A 822 -25.54 -22.19 -19.93
N THR A 823 -24.25 -21.95 -19.72
CA THR A 823 -23.53 -22.29 -18.49
C THR A 823 -23.46 -21.09 -17.56
N GLY A 824 -24.36 -21.02 -16.59
CA GLY A 824 -24.24 -20.08 -15.48
C GLY A 824 -23.28 -20.61 -14.42
N HIS A 825 -22.38 -19.76 -13.90
CA HIS A 825 -21.49 -20.12 -12.79
C HIS A 825 -21.96 -19.56 -11.44
N GLY A 826 -21.39 -20.15 -10.40
CA GLY A 826 -21.46 -19.74 -9.01
C GLY A 826 -20.33 -20.43 -8.24
N SER A 827 -20.15 -20.05 -6.99
CA SER A 827 -19.15 -20.60 -6.09
C SER A 827 -19.84 -21.27 -4.90
N SER A 828 -19.15 -22.21 -4.24
CA SER A 828 -19.67 -22.79 -3.00
C SER A 828 -18.59 -22.70 -1.94
N SER A 829 -18.92 -22.09 -0.81
CA SER A 829 -17.99 -21.91 0.31
C SER A 829 -18.60 -22.39 1.62
N VAL A 830 -17.80 -23.08 2.43
CA VAL A 830 -18.16 -23.50 3.78
C VAL A 830 -17.48 -22.53 4.73
N ASN A 831 -18.17 -21.43 5.10
CA ASN A 831 -17.72 -20.38 6.04
C ASN A 831 -16.88 -19.22 5.44
N ASN A 832 -17.32 -18.60 4.34
CA ASN A 832 -16.70 -17.37 3.82
C ASN A 832 -17.71 -16.20 3.83
N PRO A 833 -17.49 -15.14 4.63
CA PRO A 833 -18.34 -13.94 4.61
C PRO A 833 -18.28 -13.18 3.26
N HIS A 834 -17.32 -13.51 2.41
CA HIS A 834 -17.14 -12.97 1.05
C HIS A 834 -17.63 -13.93 -0.05
N GLU A 835 -18.51 -14.89 0.24
CA GLU A 835 -19.07 -15.82 -0.76
C GLU A 835 -19.57 -15.10 -2.03
N SER A 836 -20.28 -13.99 -1.88
CA SER A 836 -20.78 -13.18 -3.00
C SER A 836 -19.68 -12.59 -3.89
N ALA A 837 -18.44 -12.46 -3.40
CA ALA A 837 -17.30 -12.01 -4.19
C ALA A 837 -16.75 -13.08 -5.15
N HIS A 838 -17.06 -14.35 -4.88
CA HIS A 838 -16.68 -15.46 -5.73
C HIS A 838 -17.80 -15.90 -6.68
N ASP A 839 -19.02 -15.40 -6.49
CA ASP A 839 -20.16 -15.64 -7.38
C ASP A 839 -20.13 -14.75 -8.64
N CYS A 840 -21.14 -14.89 -9.50
CA CYS A 840 -21.21 -14.15 -10.76
C CYS A 840 -21.56 -12.68 -10.53
N GLY A 841 -20.65 -11.77 -10.90
CA GLY A 841 -20.88 -10.32 -10.83
C GLY A 841 -22.06 -9.85 -11.70
N ALA A 842 -22.24 -10.46 -12.88
CA ALA A 842 -23.37 -10.16 -13.78
C ALA A 842 -24.73 -10.62 -13.21
N CYS A 843 -24.73 -11.49 -12.19
CA CYS A 843 -25.93 -11.92 -11.47
C CYS A 843 -26.07 -11.24 -10.10
N GLY A 844 -25.29 -10.19 -9.82
CA GLY A 844 -25.32 -9.49 -8.55
C GLY A 844 -24.57 -10.19 -7.42
N GLY A 845 -23.53 -10.97 -7.74
CA GLY A 845 -22.80 -11.81 -6.78
C GLY A 845 -23.63 -13.01 -6.32
N LYS A 846 -24.35 -13.63 -7.26
CA LYS A 846 -25.18 -14.82 -7.07
C LYS A 846 -24.93 -15.85 -8.16
N HIS A 847 -25.49 -17.04 -8.00
CA HIS A 847 -25.40 -18.12 -8.99
C HIS A 847 -26.24 -17.82 -10.25
N GLY A 848 -25.63 -17.90 -11.44
CA GLY A 848 -26.31 -17.65 -12.72
C GLY A 848 -27.11 -18.84 -13.29
N GLY A 849 -27.06 -20.00 -12.63
CA GLY A 849 -27.74 -21.22 -13.07
C GLY A 849 -29.25 -21.05 -13.37
N PRO A 850 -30.03 -20.39 -12.49
CA PRO A 850 -31.44 -20.12 -12.76
C PRO A 850 -31.69 -19.26 -14.01
N ASN A 851 -30.84 -18.27 -14.30
CA ASN A 851 -30.96 -17.45 -15.50
C ASN A 851 -30.74 -18.29 -16.78
N GLY A 852 -29.72 -19.15 -16.79
CA GLY A 852 -29.46 -20.07 -17.91
C GLY A 852 -30.63 -21.03 -18.15
N ARG A 853 -31.18 -21.61 -17.07
CA ARG A 853 -32.38 -22.45 -17.13
C ARG A 853 -33.60 -21.70 -17.66
N ALA A 854 -33.80 -20.46 -17.24
CA ALA A 854 -34.89 -19.63 -17.74
C ALA A 854 -34.72 -19.33 -19.24
N PHE A 855 -33.50 -18.98 -19.66
CA PHE A 855 -33.17 -18.74 -21.07
C PHE A 855 -33.45 -19.98 -21.94
N ALA A 856 -32.96 -21.15 -21.52
CA ALA A 856 -33.16 -22.40 -22.22
C ALA A 856 -34.65 -22.79 -22.28
N ALA A 857 -35.37 -22.66 -21.16
CA ALA A 857 -36.80 -22.94 -21.08
C ALA A 857 -37.61 -22.05 -22.03
N ILE A 858 -37.30 -20.75 -22.08
CA ILE A 858 -37.96 -19.78 -22.95
C ILE A 858 -37.65 -20.06 -24.43
N THR A 859 -36.38 -20.25 -24.78
CA THR A 859 -35.93 -20.43 -26.18
C THR A 859 -36.43 -21.74 -26.80
N ASN A 860 -36.70 -22.76 -25.97
CA ASN A 860 -37.28 -24.02 -26.44
C ASN A 860 -38.79 -23.97 -26.68
N ARG A 861 -39.48 -22.87 -26.33
CA ARG A 861 -40.91 -22.72 -26.59
C ARG A 861 -41.20 -22.50 -28.07
N ALA A 862 -42.20 -23.22 -28.60
CA ALA A 862 -42.58 -23.11 -30.00
C ALA A 862 -43.08 -21.70 -30.36
N GLU A 863 -43.80 -21.04 -29.45
CA GLU A 863 -44.35 -19.70 -29.70
C GLU A 863 -43.24 -18.65 -29.79
N VAL A 864 -42.21 -18.77 -28.93
CA VAL A 864 -41.04 -17.88 -28.95
C VAL A 864 -40.22 -18.10 -30.22
N ARG A 865 -40.00 -19.36 -30.63
CA ARG A 865 -39.29 -19.69 -31.88
C ARG A 865 -40.01 -19.18 -33.13
N ALA A 866 -41.34 -19.16 -33.14
CA ALA A 866 -42.12 -18.60 -34.24
C ALA A 866 -41.85 -17.09 -34.39
N LEU A 867 -41.92 -16.34 -33.27
CA LEU A 867 -41.61 -14.91 -33.25
C LEU A 867 -40.15 -14.61 -33.63
N LEU A 868 -39.18 -15.42 -33.15
CA LEU A 868 -37.77 -15.25 -33.53
C LEU A 868 -37.54 -15.44 -35.03
N ARG A 869 -38.26 -16.40 -35.66
CA ARG A 869 -38.20 -16.62 -37.10
C ARG A 869 -38.73 -15.41 -37.88
N GLU A 870 -39.84 -14.81 -37.44
CA GLU A 870 -40.38 -13.58 -38.04
C GLU A 870 -39.37 -12.42 -37.95
N ARG A 871 -38.52 -12.42 -36.93
CA ARG A 871 -37.45 -11.43 -36.72
C ARG A 871 -36.11 -11.83 -37.37
N GLY A 872 -36.10 -12.86 -38.21
CA GLY A 872 -34.93 -13.27 -38.99
C GLY A 872 -33.90 -14.14 -38.25
N ILE A 873 -34.29 -14.78 -37.14
CA ILE A 873 -33.48 -15.77 -36.43
C ILE A 873 -34.17 -17.13 -36.57
N ASP A 874 -33.73 -17.94 -37.54
CA ASP A 874 -34.26 -19.29 -37.75
C ASP A 874 -33.45 -20.33 -36.98
N ILE A 875 -34.04 -20.82 -35.89
CA ILE A 875 -33.48 -21.89 -35.05
C ILE A 875 -33.94 -23.25 -35.62
N PRO A 876 -33.01 -24.13 -36.03
CA PRO A 876 -33.34 -25.46 -36.51
C PRO A 876 -34.19 -26.26 -35.53
N GLY A 877 -35.14 -27.06 -36.04
CA GLY A 877 -36.00 -27.91 -35.22
C GLY A 877 -35.23 -28.98 -34.43
N ASP A 878 -34.04 -29.34 -34.88
CA ASP A 878 -33.14 -30.30 -34.22
C ASP A 878 -32.16 -29.66 -33.22
N THR A 879 -32.24 -28.33 -33.03
CA THR A 879 -31.45 -27.59 -32.03
C THR A 879 -32.19 -27.55 -30.71
N HIS A 880 -31.51 -27.95 -29.64
CA HIS A 880 -32.01 -27.91 -28.26
C HIS A 880 -31.13 -27.03 -27.36
N PHE A 881 -31.78 -26.16 -26.58
CA PHE A 881 -31.11 -25.31 -25.59
C PHE A 881 -31.13 -25.99 -24.21
N VAL A 882 -30.00 -25.98 -23.50
CA VAL A 882 -29.84 -26.62 -22.17
C VAL A 882 -29.35 -25.64 -21.14
#